data_AF-A0ABD1U507-F1
#
_entry.id   AF-A0ABD1U507-F1
#
_cell.length_a   1.000
_cell.length_b   1.000
_cell.length_c   1.000
_cell.angle_alpha   90.00
_cell.angle_beta   90.00
_cell.angle_gamma   90.00
#
_symmetry.space_group_name_H-M   'P 1'
#
loop_
_entity.id
_entity.type
_entity.pdbx_description
1 polymer ?
#
loop_
_entity_poly.entity_id
_entity_poly.type
_entity_poly.pdbx_seq_one_letter_code
_entity_poly.pdbx_strand_id
1 'polypeptide(L)'
;MTENWIVQIDSQLEKMKDPATGMEQLWEKRSIYRIPSQVTDANKEAYKPRVASFGPYHHGEHHLRPMEEHKQRALLHFLKRSGKQVVFYIDALAEVLQDLKDAYDQLDIRWQKDERAFLQLMLLDGCFILEIMITTLGFDSGYYAPNDPIFSAHGKLHILPLLISDMSLLENQMPFLVLQTLFAGENENFKRSENRLNNLIRDFFSTCSLTYLGNSPYKPIYMGKGKSVHILDVYRKSLLLMKPRPKRLHKRRFLLSDYLIPTATELIEAGIQLKRSKHKRLTNISFHGQDLHIPSMIVDEETERLFLNIIAFERSHVGAGNEVTAYIFFMDSIIKSANDVELLKKRGIINNVTGSSQDVAKLFRSLSKGFTLVPETELYNLHYEINQRLKFLCSTKWHQYAQLLIMSASAAGSAVAAFNYAGIYCQSHRKIAHFRHLTSPIKLPRSLNSQCRSLNSSSSGIISQVATIEQANMDAAPKVEAPVVVVTGASRGIGKAIALSMGKAGCKVLVNYARSSKEAEEVCKEIEAYGGQALTFGGDVSKEADVEAMIKTAVDSWGTLDVLINNAGITRDGLLMRMKTSQWKEVIDLNLTGVFLCTQAAAKIMMKKKKGRIINIASVVGLTGNVGQANYSAAKAGVIGFTKTVAKEYSSRNINVNAVAPGFIASDMTSKLGADIEKKILEIVPLGRYGQPEEVAGLVEFLALNPAAGYITGQVLTIDGGMVIYVFGNGAVSILGILVLAEITTLCQNTWSLARHRKVDSKKAAKVYEFLSPIFYAYYTMVRGILGPLFAYKIGVFFASGMAGDLIPLWAWISWMVVIVSSIGVSILWIMNLWLALYRERIKKEVKKIS
;
A
#
# COMPACT_ATOMS: atom_id res chain seq x y z
N MET A 1 -17.54 36.45 -28.02
CA MET A 1 -16.81 35.98 -26.82
C MET A 1 -15.33 35.73 -27.11
N THR A 2 -14.99 35.02 -28.20
CA THR A 2 -13.61 34.73 -28.62
C THR A 2 -12.73 35.97 -28.82
N GLU A 3 -13.20 37.01 -29.50
CA GLU A 3 -12.40 38.23 -29.75
C GLU A 3 -11.99 38.96 -28.45
N ASN A 4 -12.91 39.11 -27.50
CA ASN A 4 -12.59 39.68 -26.18
C ASN A 4 -11.55 38.85 -25.42
N TRP A 5 -11.55 37.53 -25.57
CA TRP A 5 -10.56 36.66 -24.95
C TRP A 5 -9.17 36.82 -25.59
N ILE A 6 -9.11 36.95 -26.92
CA ILE A 6 -7.84 37.20 -27.64
C ILE A 6 -7.24 38.55 -27.20
N VAL A 7 -8.02 39.64 -27.26
CA VAL A 7 -7.57 40.98 -26.81
C VAL A 7 -7.11 40.97 -25.34
N GLN A 8 -7.77 40.19 -24.48
CA GLN A 8 -7.42 40.06 -23.07
C GLN A 8 -6.12 39.25 -22.87
N ILE A 9 -5.88 38.20 -23.66
CA ILE A 9 -4.65 37.40 -23.67
C ILE A 9 -3.47 38.21 -24.23
N ASP A 10 -3.66 38.93 -25.34
CA ASP A 10 -2.62 39.78 -25.94
C ASP A 10 -2.20 40.92 -24.99
N SER A 11 -3.18 41.55 -24.31
CA SER A 11 -2.89 42.54 -23.26
C SER A 11 -2.17 41.95 -22.02
N GLN A 12 -2.30 40.65 -21.77
CA GLN A 12 -1.53 39.95 -20.73
C GLN A 12 -0.12 39.61 -21.22
N LEU A 13 0.04 39.16 -22.48
CA LEU A 13 1.34 38.90 -23.11
C LEU A 13 2.23 40.15 -23.14
N GLU A 14 1.70 41.32 -23.52
CA GLU A 14 2.47 42.58 -23.52
C GLU A 14 2.99 42.99 -22.13
N LYS A 15 2.33 42.53 -21.06
CA LYS A 15 2.72 42.78 -19.67
C LYS A 15 3.73 41.77 -19.12
N MET A 16 3.86 40.59 -19.73
CA MET A 16 4.83 39.54 -19.32
C MET A 16 6.25 39.78 -19.86
N LYS A 17 6.79 41.01 -19.70
CA LYS A 17 8.15 41.34 -20.20
C LYS A 17 9.31 40.72 -19.39
N ASP A 18 9.04 40.15 -18.22
CA ASP A 18 9.95 39.22 -17.54
C ASP A 18 9.14 38.23 -16.67
N PRO A 19 8.76 37.04 -17.19
CA PRO A 19 7.79 36.17 -16.55
C PRO A 19 8.34 35.40 -15.34
N ALA A 20 9.66 35.23 -15.22
CA ALA A 20 10.26 34.49 -14.11
C ALA A 20 10.10 35.25 -12.79
N THR A 21 10.65 36.46 -12.72
CA THR A 21 10.81 37.24 -11.49
C THR A 21 9.49 37.73 -10.90
N GLY A 22 8.50 38.06 -11.74
CA GLY A 22 7.20 38.60 -11.30
C GLY A 22 6.22 37.54 -10.78
N MET A 23 6.11 36.38 -11.45
CA MET A 23 5.24 35.30 -10.97
C MET A 23 5.85 34.54 -9.80
N GLU A 24 7.17 34.36 -9.76
CA GLU A 24 7.88 33.73 -8.64
C GLU A 24 7.63 34.52 -7.34
N GLN A 25 7.80 35.85 -7.35
CA GLN A 25 7.48 36.70 -6.20
C GLN A 25 6.00 36.65 -5.77
N LEU A 26 5.06 36.53 -6.72
CA LEU A 26 3.64 36.38 -6.40
C LEU A 26 3.35 35.02 -5.73
N TRP A 27 4.01 33.95 -6.18
CA TRP A 27 3.84 32.60 -5.64
C TRP A 27 4.54 32.41 -4.29
N GLU A 28 5.66 33.10 -4.03
CA GLU A 28 6.31 33.13 -2.71
C GLU A 28 5.44 33.75 -1.61
N LYS A 29 4.55 34.70 -1.95
CA LYS A 29 3.64 35.33 -0.98
C LYS A 29 2.42 34.47 -0.62
N ARG A 30 1.94 33.64 -1.56
CA ARG A 30 0.74 32.81 -1.35
C ARG A 30 0.96 31.80 -0.22
N SER A 31 -0.01 31.72 0.68
CA SER A 31 0.05 30.83 1.82
C SER A 31 -1.31 30.30 2.29
N ILE A 32 -2.42 30.90 1.87
CA ILE A 32 -3.78 30.53 2.28
C ILE A 32 -4.55 30.05 1.05
N TYR A 33 -4.70 28.73 0.93
CA TYR A 33 -5.16 28.07 -0.29
C TYR A 33 -6.60 27.61 -0.18
N ARG A 34 -7.39 27.79 -1.25
CA ARG A 34 -8.64 27.04 -1.44
C ARG A 34 -8.31 25.57 -1.71
N ILE A 35 -9.00 24.65 -1.06
CA ILE A 35 -8.74 23.21 -1.15
C ILE A 35 -9.57 22.63 -2.31
N PRO A 36 -8.95 21.99 -3.31
CA PRO A 36 -9.68 21.41 -4.44
C PRO A 36 -10.67 20.33 -3.96
N SER A 37 -11.86 20.29 -4.57
CA SER A 37 -12.93 19.34 -4.20
C SER A 37 -12.45 17.88 -4.11
N GLN A 38 -11.55 17.47 -5.02
CA GLN A 38 -10.96 16.13 -5.07
C GLN A 38 -10.15 15.75 -3.83
N VAL A 39 -9.63 16.74 -3.08
CA VAL A 39 -8.97 16.52 -1.78
C VAL A 39 -10.02 16.37 -0.68
N THR A 40 -11.10 17.15 -0.74
CA THR A 40 -12.18 17.13 0.28
C THR A 40 -13.11 15.93 0.18
N ASP A 41 -13.17 15.21 -0.94
CA ASP A 41 -14.17 14.16 -1.21
C ASP A 41 -14.16 12.98 -0.22
N ALA A 42 -13.08 12.77 0.53
CA ALA A 42 -13.03 11.78 1.60
C ALA A 42 -13.73 12.22 2.90
N ASN A 43 -13.63 13.50 3.27
CA ASN A 43 -14.24 14.08 4.46
C ASN A 43 -14.38 15.61 4.27
N LYS A 44 -15.54 16.06 3.77
CA LYS A 44 -15.79 17.48 3.46
C LYS A 44 -15.92 18.36 4.70
N GLU A 45 -16.39 17.79 5.81
CA GLU A 45 -16.61 18.52 7.05
C GLU A 45 -15.30 18.76 7.81
N ALA A 46 -14.24 17.99 7.54
CA ALA A 46 -12.89 18.25 8.06
C ALA A 46 -12.25 19.57 7.54
N TYR A 47 -12.86 20.25 6.58
CA TYR A 47 -12.31 21.46 5.96
C TYR A 47 -13.17 22.73 6.17
N LYS A 48 -14.30 22.64 6.88
CA LYS A 48 -15.25 23.75 7.08
C LYS A 48 -15.31 24.26 8.52
N PRO A 49 -15.35 25.57 8.79
CA PRO A 49 -15.51 26.10 10.13
C PRO A 49 -16.88 25.76 10.74
N ARG A 50 -16.91 25.55 12.05
CA ARG A 50 -18.09 25.15 12.85
C ARG A 50 -18.75 26.33 13.57
N VAL A 51 -17.94 27.24 14.12
CA VAL A 51 -18.38 28.33 15.00
C VAL A 51 -17.81 29.70 14.62
N ALA A 52 -16.66 29.78 13.96
CA ALA A 52 -16.03 31.06 13.59
C ALA A 52 -15.34 31.00 12.22
N SER A 53 -15.67 31.94 11.33
CA SER A 53 -14.81 32.25 10.19
C SER A 53 -13.63 33.11 10.64
N PHE A 54 -12.44 32.88 10.09
CA PHE A 54 -11.31 33.79 10.16
C PHE A 54 -10.84 34.12 8.75
N GLY A 55 -10.90 35.40 8.39
CA GLY A 55 -10.60 35.88 7.05
C GLY A 55 -11.73 35.71 6.01
N PRO A 56 -11.42 35.96 4.74
CA PRO A 56 -12.38 36.30 3.69
C PRO A 56 -13.24 35.14 3.15
N TYR A 57 -12.76 33.90 3.29
CA TYR A 57 -13.27 32.73 2.55
C TYR A 57 -14.61 32.19 3.05
N HIS A 58 -14.83 32.24 4.35
CA HIS A 58 -16.07 31.80 5.02
C HIS A 58 -16.88 32.98 5.60
N HIS A 59 -16.39 34.21 5.44
CA HIS A 59 -17.04 35.39 5.99
C HIS A 59 -18.41 35.66 5.35
N GLY A 60 -19.44 35.63 6.18
CA GLY A 60 -20.85 35.87 5.82
C GLY A 60 -21.72 34.61 5.79
N GLU A 61 -21.14 33.41 5.94
CA GLU A 61 -21.88 32.14 6.06
C GLU A 61 -22.85 32.17 7.25
N HIS A 62 -24.09 31.72 7.03
CA HIS A 62 -25.21 31.97 7.95
C HIS A 62 -24.97 31.41 9.37
N HIS A 63 -24.38 30.22 9.50
CA HIS A 63 -24.14 29.57 10.79
C HIS A 63 -22.96 30.16 11.58
N LEU A 64 -22.09 30.95 10.94
CA LEU A 64 -20.92 31.56 11.58
C LEU A 64 -21.20 32.99 12.09
N ARG A 65 -22.23 33.65 11.56
CA ARG A 65 -22.64 35.02 11.93
C ARG A 65 -22.81 35.29 13.43
N PRO A 66 -23.29 34.36 14.28
CA PRO A 66 -23.41 34.62 15.72
C PRO A 66 -22.09 35.01 16.41
N MET A 67 -20.94 34.61 15.86
CA MET A 67 -19.63 34.93 16.43
C MET A 67 -19.20 36.39 16.19
N GLU A 68 -19.76 37.08 15.18
CA GLU A 68 -19.32 38.42 14.78
C GLU A 68 -19.51 39.47 15.89
N GLU A 69 -20.58 39.37 16.68
CA GLU A 69 -20.79 40.22 17.86
C GLU A 69 -19.67 40.04 18.90
N HIS A 70 -19.24 38.79 19.11
CA HIS A 70 -18.19 38.45 20.07
C HIS A 70 -16.81 38.92 19.60
N LYS A 71 -16.55 38.91 18.29
CA LYS A 71 -15.36 39.53 17.69
C LYS A 71 -15.34 41.05 17.88
N GLN A 72 -16.47 41.72 17.66
CA GLN A 72 -16.56 43.17 17.85
C GLN A 72 -16.27 43.56 19.30
N ARG A 73 -16.82 42.82 20.26
CA ARG A 73 -16.50 42.98 21.68
C ARG A 73 -15.02 42.73 21.97
N ALA A 74 -14.41 41.69 21.39
CA ALA A 74 -12.99 41.40 21.54
C ALA A 74 -12.09 42.54 20.99
N LEU A 75 -12.46 43.14 19.86
CA LEU A 75 -11.79 44.35 19.34
C LEU A 75 -11.87 45.52 20.33
N LEU A 76 -13.02 45.76 20.97
CA LEU A 76 -13.15 46.81 21.99
C LEU A 76 -12.24 46.56 23.21
N HIS A 77 -12.12 45.32 23.67
CA HIS A 77 -11.20 44.96 24.76
C HIS A 77 -9.72 45.11 24.35
N PHE A 78 -9.37 44.68 23.14
CA PHE A 78 -8.02 44.85 22.59
C PHE A 78 -7.62 46.32 22.50
N LEU A 79 -8.47 47.19 21.92
CA LEU A 79 -8.23 48.63 21.82
C LEU A 79 -8.14 49.30 23.21
N LYS A 80 -8.98 48.86 24.15
CA LYS A 80 -8.94 49.35 25.55
C LYS A 80 -7.62 48.98 26.24
N ARG A 81 -7.10 47.76 26.03
CA ARG A 81 -5.84 47.31 26.62
C ARG A 81 -4.63 48.00 25.99
N SER A 82 -4.62 48.21 24.68
CA SER A 82 -3.50 48.84 23.99
C SER A 82 -3.46 50.37 24.14
N GLY A 83 -4.59 51.00 24.46
CA GLY A 83 -4.71 52.45 24.57
C GLY A 83 -4.57 53.20 23.25
N LYS A 84 -4.62 52.49 22.10
CA LYS A 84 -4.54 53.07 20.76
C LYS A 84 -5.93 53.15 20.12
N GLN A 85 -6.14 54.15 19.27
CA GLN A 85 -7.37 54.26 18.49
C GLN A 85 -7.43 53.24 17.36
N VAL A 86 -8.63 52.88 16.91
CA VAL A 86 -8.84 51.92 15.81
C VAL A 86 -8.12 52.32 14.51
N VAL A 87 -8.04 53.62 14.23
CA VAL A 87 -7.41 54.18 13.03
C VAL A 87 -5.93 53.81 12.94
N PHE A 88 -5.19 53.87 14.06
CA PHE A 88 -3.77 53.49 14.13
C PHE A 88 -3.50 52.06 13.61
N TYR A 89 -4.40 51.11 13.89
CA TYR A 89 -4.26 49.74 13.42
C TYR A 89 -4.72 49.55 11.97
N ILE A 90 -5.73 50.31 11.52
CA ILE A 90 -6.14 50.32 10.11
C ILE A 90 -5.01 50.87 9.24
N ASP A 91 -4.38 51.98 9.64
CA ASP A 91 -3.26 52.58 8.92
C ASP A 91 -2.05 51.61 8.87
N ALA A 92 -1.70 50.99 9.99
CA ALA A 92 -0.61 50.01 10.06
C ALA A 92 -0.88 48.72 9.23
N LEU A 93 -2.14 48.31 9.09
CA LEU A 93 -2.52 47.21 8.17
C LEU A 93 -2.59 47.68 6.71
N ALA A 94 -2.89 48.95 6.44
CA ALA A 94 -2.90 49.52 5.10
C ALA A 94 -1.50 49.55 4.47
N GLU A 95 -0.45 49.82 5.26
CA GLU A 95 0.96 49.74 4.82
C GLU A 95 1.34 48.39 4.18
N VAL A 96 0.68 47.31 4.60
CA VAL A 96 0.95 45.92 4.16
C VAL A 96 -0.21 45.31 3.34
N LEU A 97 -1.21 46.10 2.96
CA LEU A 97 -2.47 45.63 2.37
C LEU A 97 -2.27 44.69 1.16
N GLN A 98 -1.34 45.00 0.26
CA GLN A 98 -1.12 44.17 -0.92
C GLN A 98 -0.52 42.81 -0.54
N ASP A 99 0.40 42.74 0.43
CA ASP A 99 0.92 41.46 0.94
C ASP A 99 -0.16 40.64 1.64
N LEU A 100 -1.11 41.29 2.32
CA LEU A 100 -2.29 40.63 2.91
C LEU A 100 -3.23 40.05 1.85
N LYS A 101 -3.42 40.75 0.72
CA LYS A 101 -4.22 40.27 -0.42
C LYS A 101 -3.51 39.13 -1.18
N ASP A 102 -2.21 39.29 -1.47
CA ASP A 102 -1.38 38.33 -2.21
C ASP A 102 -1.22 36.98 -1.48
N ALA A 103 -1.42 36.95 -0.15
CA ALA A 103 -1.36 35.74 0.65
C ALA A 103 -2.49 34.73 0.35
N TYR A 104 -3.63 35.18 -0.19
CA TYR A 104 -4.81 34.37 -0.47
C TYR A 104 -4.87 33.88 -1.93
N ASP A 105 -4.98 32.57 -2.14
CA ASP A 105 -5.25 31.99 -3.46
C ASP A 105 -6.72 32.18 -3.87
N GLN A 106 -6.95 32.92 -4.97
CA GLN A 106 -8.29 33.20 -5.52
C GLN A 106 -9.19 34.02 -4.57
N LEU A 107 -8.64 35.08 -3.97
CA LEU A 107 -9.39 36.04 -3.16
C LEU A 107 -10.58 36.66 -3.95
N ASP A 108 -11.79 36.60 -3.39
CA ASP A 108 -13.01 37.12 -4.03
C ASP A 108 -12.87 38.59 -4.47
N ILE A 109 -13.45 38.91 -5.63
CA ILE A 109 -13.41 40.27 -6.20
C ILE A 109 -14.01 41.36 -5.28
N ARG A 110 -14.89 40.99 -4.33
CA ARG A 110 -15.40 41.91 -3.30
C ARG A 110 -14.26 42.47 -2.43
N TRP A 111 -13.34 41.60 -1.99
CA TRP A 111 -12.22 41.95 -1.12
C TRP A 111 -11.05 42.56 -1.88
N GLN A 112 -10.94 42.29 -3.18
CA GLN A 112 -10.01 42.99 -4.05
C GLN A 112 -10.40 44.47 -4.22
N LYS A 113 -11.70 44.76 -4.33
CA LYS A 113 -12.25 46.11 -4.56
C LYS A 113 -12.49 46.93 -3.29
N ASP A 114 -13.10 46.35 -2.26
CA ASP A 114 -13.38 47.04 -1.00
C ASP A 114 -12.25 46.82 0.01
N GLU A 115 -11.23 47.66 -0.13
CA GLU A 115 -10.03 47.64 0.72
C GLU A 115 -10.36 47.94 2.19
N ARG A 116 -11.34 48.82 2.42
CA ARG A 116 -11.74 49.24 3.77
C ARG A 116 -12.45 48.10 4.50
N ALA A 117 -13.40 47.43 3.85
CA ALA A 117 -14.06 46.26 4.42
C ALA A 117 -13.07 45.10 4.66
N PHE A 118 -12.10 44.90 3.75
CA PHE A 118 -11.06 43.90 3.93
C PHE A 118 -10.14 44.20 5.13
N LEU A 119 -9.66 45.44 5.28
CA LEU A 119 -8.86 45.87 6.44
C LEU A 119 -9.64 45.76 7.75
N GLN A 120 -10.93 46.11 7.74
CA GLN A 120 -11.82 45.94 8.90
C GLN A 120 -11.96 44.46 9.29
N LEU A 121 -12.11 43.55 8.31
CA LEU A 121 -12.15 42.11 8.57
C LEU A 121 -10.84 41.59 9.18
N MET A 122 -9.69 41.96 8.59
CA MET A 122 -8.37 41.56 9.11
C MET A 122 -8.14 42.06 10.54
N LEU A 123 -8.53 43.30 10.84
CA LEU A 123 -8.45 43.86 12.19
C LEU A 123 -9.36 43.11 13.17
N LEU A 124 -10.64 42.94 12.82
CA LEU A 124 -11.66 42.33 13.66
C LEU A 124 -11.31 40.89 14.03
N ASP A 125 -11.01 40.06 13.03
CA ASP A 125 -10.64 38.66 13.23
C ASP A 125 -9.27 38.54 13.90
N GLY A 126 -8.31 39.41 13.54
CA GLY A 126 -6.96 39.41 14.11
C GLY A 126 -6.96 39.72 15.61
N CYS A 127 -7.72 40.73 16.03
CA CYS A 127 -7.92 41.03 17.45
C CYS A 127 -8.63 39.89 18.17
N PHE A 128 -9.67 39.28 17.59
CA PHE A 128 -10.37 38.15 18.22
C PHE A 128 -9.44 36.95 18.46
N ILE A 129 -8.58 36.61 17.49
CA ILE A 129 -7.58 35.56 17.65
C ILE A 129 -6.57 35.89 18.76
N LEU A 130 -6.05 37.12 18.81
CA LEU A 130 -5.12 37.54 19.86
C LEU A 130 -5.77 37.49 21.25
N GLU A 131 -7.02 37.95 21.38
CA GLU A 131 -7.79 37.86 22.62
C GLU A 131 -7.99 36.41 23.08
N ILE A 132 -8.33 35.50 22.17
CA ILE A 132 -8.44 34.06 22.48
C ILE A 132 -7.12 33.54 23.06
N MET A 133 -5.98 33.84 22.42
CA MET A 133 -4.67 33.36 22.89
C MET A 133 -4.26 33.96 24.24
N ILE A 134 -4.36 35.29 24.37
CA ILE A 134 -3.92 36.05 25.56
C ILE A 134 -4.75 35.68 26.80
N THR A 135 -6.07 35.67 26.66
CA THR A 135 -6.99 35.37 27.78
C THR A 135 -6.94 33.91 28.21
N THR A 136 -6.62 32.98 27.31
CA THR A 136 -6.50 31.55 27.60
C THR A 136 -5.22 31.21 28.33
N LEU A 137 -4.12 31.88 27.98
CA LEU A 137 -2.82 31.72 28.66
C LEU A 137 -2.71 32.47 29.99
N GLY A 138 -3.80 33.11 30.44
CA GLY A 138 -3.86 33.80 31.73
C GLY A 138 -3.02 35.07 31.81
N PHE A 139 -2.58 35.62 30.66
CA PHE A 139 -1.82 36.86 30.63
C PHE A 139 -2.65 38.09 31.03
N ASP A 140 -3.98 38.01 30.89
CA ASP A 140 -4.88 39.08 31.29
C ASP A 140 -6.29 38.56 31.64
N SER A 141 -6.56 38.32 32.93
CA SER A 141 -7.77 37.64 33.43
C SER A 141 -8.78 38.57 34.14
N GLY A 142 -8.77 39.87 33.83
CA GLY A 142 -9.61 40.87 34.51
C GLY A 142 -10.68 41.59 33.67
N TYR A 143 -10.68 41.46 32.34
CA TYR A 143 -11.46 42.35 31.46
C TYR A 143 -12.85 41.86 31.06
N TYR A 144 -13.09 40.55 31.06
CA TYR A 144 -14.36 39.95 30.62
C TYR A 144 -15.23 39.56 31.81
N ALA A 145 -16.55 39.66 31.66
CA ALA A 145 -17.49 39.31 32.71
C ALA A 145 -17.44 37.80 33.06
N PRO A 146 -17.71 37.38 34.31
CA PRO A 146 -17.71 35.97 34.70
C PRO A 146 -18.71 35.08 33.94
N ASN A 147 -19.73 35.69 33.33
CA ASN A 147 -20.75 35.05 32.49
C ASN A 147 -20.54 35.28 30.98
N ASP A 148 -19.37 35.78 30.54
CA ASP A 148 -19.08 35.96 29.12
C ASP A 148 -19.13 34.61 28.36
N PRO A 149 -19.88 34.48 27.25
CA PRO A 149 -20.07 33.19 26.56
C PRO A 149 -18.81 32.62 25.91
N ILE A 150 -17.74 33.42 25.73
CA ILE A 150 -16.50 33.01 25.07
C ILE A 150 -15.32 33.05 26.04
N PHE A 151 -15.15 34.17 26.75
CA PHE A 151 -13.93 34.48 27.49
C PHE A 151 -13.98 34.16 29.00
N SER A 152 -15.16 33.82 29.53
CA SER A 152 -15.29 33.30 30.90
C SER A 152 -14.68 31.90 31.04
N ALA A 153 -14.55 31.42 32.29
CA ALA A 153 -14.13 30.03 32.54
C ALA A 153 -15.10 29.01 31.90
N HIS A 154 -16.40 29.31 31.84
CA HIS A 154 -17.40 28.45 31.20
C HIS A 154 -17.29 28.48 29.67
N GLY A 155 -17.20 29.69 29.08
CA GLY A 155 -17.01 29.87 27.63
C GLY A 155 -15.74 29.18 27.12
N LYS A 156 -14.63 29.31 27.87
CA LYS A 156 -13.37 28.62 27.58
C LYS A 156 -13.44 27.10 27.72
N LEU A 157 -14.36 26.56 28.52
CA LEU A 157 -14.51 25.10 28.64
C LEU A 157 -15.25 24.51 27.44
N HIS A 158 -16.24 25.22 26.89
CA HIS A 158 -17.16 24.66 25.88
C HIS A 158 -16.94 25.15 24.46
N ILE A 159 -16.58 26.43 24.26
CA ILE A 159 -16.44 27.04 22.92
C ILE A 159 -15.00 27.01 22.42
N LEU A 160 -14.01 27.13 23.31
CA LEU A 160 -12.60 27.16 22.95
C LEU A 160 -12.12 25.94 22.12
N PRO A 161 -12.52 24.68 22.40
CA PRO A 161 -12.13 23.55 21.56
C PRO A 161 -12.61 23.69 20.10
N LEU A 162 -13.82 24.24 19.90
CA LEU A 162 -14.39 24.49 18.58
C LEU A 162 -13.66 25.63 17.87
N LEU A 163 -13.31 26.71 18.59
CA LEU A 163 -12.49 27.80 18.07
C LEU A 163 -11.09 27.33 17.65
N ILE A 164 -10.43 26.49 18.45
CA ILE A 164 -9.11 25.92 18.13
C ILE A 164 -9.18 25.05 16.87
N SER A 165 -10.23 24.24 16.75
CA SER A 165 -10.50 23.44 15.56
C SER A 165 -10.66 24.32 14.31
N ASP A 166 -11.43 25.40 14.41
CA ASP A 166 -11.63 26.37 13.31
C ASP A 166 -10.36 27.18 12.99
N MET A 167 -9.53 27.50 13.99
CA MET A 167 -8.21 28.13 13.82
C MET A 167 -7.16 27.19 13.19
N SER A 168 -7.46 25.89 13.07
CA SER A 168 -6.58 24.86 12.50
C SER A 168 -6.90 24.50 11.05
N LEU A 169 -7.93 25.12 10.45
CA LEU A 169 -8.32 24.88 9.06
C LEU A 169 -7.51 25.75 8.09
N LEU A 170 -7.04 25.18 6.98
CA LEU A 170 -6.25 25.90 5.98
C LEU A 170 -7.05 26.99 5.25
N GLU A 171 -8.33 26.77 4.94
CA GLU A 171 -9.20 27.80 4.33
C GLU A 171 -9.65 28.89 5.32
N ASN A 172 -9.48 28.65 6.62
CA ASN A 172 -9.90 29.55 7.70
C ASN A 172 -8.68 30.18 8.39
N GLN A 173 -7.66 30.53 7.61
CA GLN A 173 -6.45 31.20 8.09
C GLN A 173 -6.48 32.71 7.76
N MET A 174 -5.65 33.45 8.49
CA MET A 174 -5.22 34.80 8.11
C MET A 174 -3.70 34.89 7.99
N PRO A 175 -3.17 35.83 7.19
CA PRO A 175 -1.74 36.01 7.04
C PRO A 175 -1.11 36.32 8.40
N PHE A 176 0.01 35.66 8.73
CA PHE A 176 0.73 35.88 9.98
C PHE A 176 1.10 37.36 10.19
N LEU A 177 1.31 38.09 9.09
CA LEU A 177 1.57 39.52 9.07
C LEU A 177 0.47 40.36 9.75
N VAL A 178 -0.81 39.97 9.67
CA VAL A 178 -1.90 40.64 10.40
C VAL A 178 -1.63 40.60 11.90
N LEU A 179 -1.37 39.40 12.44
CA LEU A 179 -1.10 39.20 13.85
C LEU A 179 0.21 39.88 14.28
N GLN A 180 1.24 39.89 13.42
CA GLN A 180 2.49 40.62 13.68
C GLN A 180 2.26 42.12 13.80
N THR A 181 1.53 42.73 12.86
CA THR A 181 1.22 44.17 12.86
C THR A 181 0.39 44.56 14.08
N LEU A 182 -0.68 43.81 14.40
CA LEU A 182 -1.51 44.09 15.57
C LEU A 182 -0.73 43.94 16.90
N PHE A 183 0.02 42.85 17.06
CA PHE A 183 0.78 42.56 18.27
C PHE A 183 2.00 43.50 18.46
N ALA A 184 2.59 44.00 17.37
CA ALA A 184 3.60 45.06 17.40
C ALA A 184 2.99 46.45 17.68
N GLY A 185 1.78 46.73 17.20
CA GLY A 185 1.07 47.97 17.56
C GLY A 185 0.72 48.06 19.06
N GLU A 186 0.63 46.92 19.75
CA GLU A 186 0.50 46.79 21.21
C GLU A 186 1.86 46.81 21.96
N ASN A 187 2.99 46.56 21.27
CA ASN A 187 4.32 46.42 21.89
C ASN A 187 5.42 47.07 21.03
N GLU A 188 6.06 48.14 21.52
CA GLU A 188 6.94 49.10 20.80
C GLU A 188 8.19 48.55 20.03
N ASN A 189 8.33 47.25 19.76
CA ASN A 189 9.49 46.70 19.03
C ASN A 189 9.17 45.46 18.16
N PHE A 190 9.13 45.67 16.84
CA PHE A 190 8.71 44.69 15.83
C PHE A 190 9.53 43.39 15.81
N LYS A 191 10.88 43.44 15.81
CA LYS A 191 11.72 42.21 15.78
C LYS A 191 11.61 41.37 17.06
N ARG A 192 11.25 41.98 18.19
CA ARG A 192 10.97 41.27 19.44
C ARG A 192 9.55 40.67 19.46
N SER A 193 8.64 41.23 18.67
CA SER A 193 7.24 40.77 18.55
C SER A 193 7.11 39.41 17.86
N GLU A 194 7.82 39.15 16.75
CA GLU A 194 7.70 37.90 15.98
C GLU A 194 8.04 36.66 16.82
N ASN A 195 9.16 36.69 17.56
CA ASN A 195 9.54 35.58 18.44
C ASN A 195 8.55 35.42 19.62
N ARG A 196 7.99 36.52 20.14
CA ARG A 196 6.97 36.47 21.20
C ARG A 196 5.65 35.89 20.68
N LEU A 197 5.21 36.28 19.49
CA LEU A 197 3.99 35.79 18.85
C LEU A 197 4.09 34.30 18.47
N ASN A 198 5.22 33.86 17.92
CA ASN A 198 5.47 32.44 17.67
C ASN A 198 5.47 31.60 18.97
N ASN A 199 6.00 32.14 20.07
CA ASN A 199 5.89 31.50 21.39
C ASN A 199 4.44 31.52 21.91
N LEU A 200 3.71 32.63 21.79
CA LEU A 200 2.30 32.77 22.19
C LEU A 200 1.42 31.71 21.52
N ILE A 201 1.54 31.56 20.20
CA ILE A 201 0.80 30.56 19.42
C ILE A 201 1.17 29.14 19.87
N ARG A 202 2.48 28.84 19.98
CA ARG A 202 2.94 27.53 20.49
C ARG A 202 2.33 27.23 21.86
N ASP A 203 2.44 28.19 22.78
CA ASP A 203 2.03 28.01 24.17
C ASP A 203 0.51 27.81 24.24
N PHE A 204 -0.26 28.61 23.49
CA PHE A 204 -1.71 28.47 23.34
C PHE A 204 -2.10 27.05 22.91
N PHE A 205 -1.59 26.56 21.78
CA PHE A 205 -1.88 25.19 21.36
C PHE A 205 -1.36 24.15 22.36
N SER A 206 -0.19 24.36 22.99
CA SER A 206 0.34 23.41 23.97
C SER A 206 -0.49 23.32 25.26
N THR A 207 -1.19 24.39 25.62
CA THR A 207 -2.10 24.47 26.77
C THR A 207 -3.47 23.89 26.46
N CYS A 208 -3.95 24.02 25.21
CA CYS A 208 -5.33 23.72 24.87
C CYS A 208 -5.53 22.45 24.02
N SER A 209 -4.48 21.95 23.36
CA SER A 209 -4.54 20.68 22.64
C SER A 209 -4.68 19.51 23.61
N LEU A 210 -5.85 18.86 23.59
CA LEU A 210 -6.03 17.52 24.18
C LEU A 210 -5.06 16.49 23.56
N THR A 211 -4.57 16.74 22.34
CA THR A 211 -3.42 16.05 21.72
C THR A 211 -2.09 16.34 22.44
N TYR A 212 -1.93 15.80 23.66
CA TYR A 212 -0.83 16.07 24.60
C TYR A 212 0.56 15.51 24.17
N LEU A 213 1.11 16.04 23.08
CA LEU A 213 2.55 16.05 22.78
C LEU A 213 3.33 17.01 23.72
N GLY A 214 2.93 17.08 25.00
CA GLY A 214 3.34 18.11 25.95
C GLY A 214 4.86 18.31 26.06
N ASN A 215 5.32 19.52 25.77
CA ASN A 215 6.72 19.90 25.78
C ASN A 215 7.25 20.17 27.21
N SER A 216 8.58 20.14 27.34
CA SER A 216 9.30 20.57 28.55
C SER A 216 9.45 22.11 28.55
N PRO A 217 9.40 22.80 29.71
CA PRO A 217 9.20 24.27 29.74
C PRO A 217 10.40 25.15 29.28
N TYR A 218 11.51 24.58 28.82
CA TYR A 218 12.83 25.23 28.98
C TYR A 218 13.73 25.40 27.75
N LYS A 219 13.23 25.42 26.50
CA LYS A 219 14.08 25.83 25.34
C LYS A 219 13.37 26.73 24.32
N PRO A 220 14.03 27.83 23.87
CA PRO A 220 13.52 28.65 22.78
C PRO A 220 13.49 27.86 21.46
N ILE A 221 12.57 28.26 20.59
CA ILE A 221 12.36 27.62 19.28
C ILE A 221 13.55 27.98 18.38
N TYR A 222 14.33 26.99 17.96
CA TYR A 222 15.10 27.11 16.71
C TYR A 222 14.11 26.86 15.57
N MET A 223 13.44 27.93 15.13
CA MET A 223 12.77 27.92 13.84
C MET A 223 13.82 27.59 12.77
N GLY A 224 13.47 26.75 11.80
CA GLY A 224 14.32 26.53 10.63
C GLY A 224 14.50 27.84 9.84
N LYS A 225 15.34 27.83 8.79
CA LYS A 225 15.37 28.95 7.86
C LYS A 225 14.01 29.08 7.16
N GLY A 226 13.22 30.08 7.52
CA GLY A 226 11.92 30.39 6.89
C GLY A 226 10.98 31.13 7.85
N LYS A 227 10.34 32.21 7.38
CA LYS A 227 9.30 32.94 8.14
C LYS A 227 8.06 32.07 8.35
N SER A 228 7.25 32.38 9.36
CA SER A 228 5.91 31.77 9.55
C SER A 228 4.90 32.46 8.65
N VAL A 229 4.01 31.70 8.01
CA VAL A 229 3.05 32.25 7.04
C VAL A 229 1.63 32.42 7.60
N HIS A 230 1.19 31.55 8.50
CA HIS A 230 -0.05 31.66 9.27
C HIS A 230 -0.02 30.72 10.50
N ILE A 231 -1.07 30.72 11.31
CA ILE A 231 -1.17 30.03 12.61
C ILE A 231 -0.90 28.52 12.47
N LEU A 232 -1.55 27.85 11.52
CA LEU A 232 -1.40 26.41 11.28
C LEU A 232 0.06 26.02 10.93
N ASP A 233 0.82 26.86 10.22
CA ASP A 233 2.25 26.59 9.95
C ASP A 233 3.13 26.77 11.20
N VAL A 234 2.82 27.73 12.09
CA VAL A 234 3.48 27.84 13.41
C VAL A 234 3.24 26.57 14.23
N TYR A 235 2.00 26.09 14.28
CA TYR A 235 1.66 24.85 14.97
C TYR A 235 2.40 23.65 14.36
N ARG A 236 2.34 23.48 13.03
CA ARG A 236 3.06 22.44 12.29
C ARG A 236 4.56 22.45 12.60
N LYS A 237 5.22 23.62 12.50
CA LYS A 237 6.66 23.77 12.83
C LYS A 237 6.96 23.35 14.27
N SER A 238 6.05 23.60 15.22
CA SER A 238 6.22 23.18 16.62
C SER A 238 6.27 21.65 16.81
N LEU A 239 5.61 20.88 15.94
CA LEU A 239 5.60 19.41 15.96
C LEU A 239 6.93 18.79 15.48
N LEU A 240 7.73 19.53 14.69
CA LEU A 240 8.84 18.98 13.89
C LEU A 240 10.25 19.24 14.43
N LEU A 241 10.46 20.35 15.15
CA LEU A 241 11.74 21.02 15.43
C LEU A 241 13.02 20.14 15.39
N MET A 242 13.78 20.25 14.30
CA MET A 242 15.10 19.63 14.08
C MET A 242 16.27 20.59 14.37
N LYS A 243 17.49 20.05 14.48
CA LYS A 243 18.76 20.79 14.29
C LYS A 243 19.27 20.58 12.86
N PRO A 244 19.97 21.55 12.25
CA PRO A 244 20.47 21.41 10.89
C PRO A 244 21.79 20.62 10.83
N ARG A 245 21.76 19.42 10.26
CA ARG A 245 22.81 18.90 9.36
C ARG A 245 22.17 17.87 8.42
N PRO A 246 22.19 18.07 7.09
CA PRO A 246 21.96 16.97 6.19
C PRO A 246 23.11 15.97 6.38
N LYS A 247 22.83 14.80 6.97
CA LYS A 247 23.65 13.62 6.67
C LYS A 247 23.58 13.45 5.15
N ARG A 248 24.72 13.35 4.46
CA ARG A 248 24.77 13.27 2.99
C ARG A 248 23.80 12.21 2.48
N LEU A 249 22.65 12.63 1.96
CA LEU A 249 21.68 11.76 1.29
C LEU A 249 22.40 11.10 0.12
N HIS A 250 22.64 9.79 0.23
CA HIS A 250 23.24 9.03 -0.84
C HIS A 250 22.19 8.84 -1.94
N LYS A 251 22.34 9.58 -3.05
CA LYS A 251 21.61 9.33 -4.30
C LYS A 251 21.90 7.89 -4.78
N ARG A 252 21.05 6.94 -4.37
CA ARG A 252 21.05 5.55 -4.81
C ARG A 252 19.88 5.31 -5.75
N ARG A 253 20.02 4.32 -6.63
CA ARG A 253 18.95 3.93 -7.57
C ARG A 253 17.93 3.08 -6.82
N PHE A 254 16.68 3.55 -6.75
CA PHE A 254 15.65 3.01 -5.87
C PHE A 254 14.85 1.87 -6.50
N LEU A 255 14.35 0.94 -5.67
CA LEU A 255 13.45 -0.15 -6.06
C LEU A 255 12.13 -0.08 -5.28
N LEU A 256 11.01 -0.40 -5.93
CA LEU A 256 9.66 -0.37 -5.33
C LEU A 256 9.51 -1.32 -4.13
N SER A 257 10.35 -2.36 -4.01
CA SER A 257 10.35 -3.30 -2.89
C SER A 257 10.82 -2.72 -1.56
N ASP A 258 11.48 -1.56 -1.54
CA ASP A 258 12.01 -0.96 -0.31
C ASP A 258 10.96 -0.13 0.47
N TYR A 259 9.74 0.01 -0.06
CA TYR A 259 8.67 0.87 0.47
C TYR A 259 7.70 0.19 1.46
N LEU A 260 7.67 -1.14 1.56
CA LEU A 260 6.82 -1.81 2.56
C LEU A 260 7.48 -1.75 3.94
N ILE A 261 6.81 -1.12 4.89
CA ILE A 261 7.16 -1.11 6.32
C ILE A 261 6.21 -2.12 6.99
N PRO A 262 6.71 -3.12 7.75
CA PRO A 262 5.85 -4.07 8.42
C PRO A 262 5.02 -3.46 9.56
N THR A 263 3.92 -4.13 9.87
CA THR A 263 2.99 -3.80 10.95
C THR A 263 3.65 -3.84 12.33
N ALA A 264 3.05 -3.17 13.32
CA ALA A 264 3.50 -3.23 14.70
C ALA A 264 3.54 -4.68 15.23
N THR A 265 2.60 -5.52 14.80
CA THR A 265 2.58 -6.97 15.07
C THR A 265 3.82 -7.66 14.49
N GLU A 266 4.07 -7.56 13.17
CA GLU A 266 5.21 -8.20 12.50
C GLU A 266 6.58 -7.71 13.03
N LEU A 267 6.71 -6.43 13.37
CA LEU A 267 7.92 -5.86 13.97
C LEU A 267 8.22 -6.54 15.32
N ILE A 268 7.20 -6.71 16.18
CA ILE A 268 7.34 -7.37 17.48
C ILE A 268 7.67 -8.86 17.30
N GLU A 269 7.00 -9.56 16.39
CA GLU A 269 7.27 -10.97 16.08
C GLU A 269 8.68 -11.20 15.52
N ALA A 270 9.20 -10.27 14.71
CA ALA A 270 10.58 -10.29 14.24
C ALA A 270 11.61 -10.07 15.37
N GLY A 271 11.19 -9.55 16.53
CA GLY A 271 12.03 -9.26 17.69
C GLY A 271 12.46 -7.79 17.82
N ILE A 272 11.77 -6.86 17.14
CA ILE A 272 11.97 -5.41 17.33
C ILE A 272 11.11 -4.93 18.51
N GLN A 273 11.74 -4.19 19.42
CA GLN A 273 11.06 -3.64 20.58
C GLN A 273 10.53 -2.23 20.26
N LEU A 274 9.21 -2.12 20.12
CA LEU A 274 8.54 -0.81 20.03
C LEU A 274 8.63 -0.12 21.40
N LYS A 275 9.26 1.05 21.45
CA LYS A 275 9.46 1.86 22.66
C LYS A 275 8.98 3.28 22.45
N ARG A 276 8.47 3.90 23.51
CA ARG A 276 8.18 5.33 23.50
C ARG A 276 9.48 6.14 23.35
N SER A 277 9.51 7.14 22.47
CA SER A 277 10.61 8.10 22.38
C SER A 277 10.62 9.03 23.60
N LYS A 278 11.81 9.44 24.05
CA LYS A 278 11.99 10.44 25.12
C LYS A 278 11.56 11.84 24.67
N HIS A 279 11.40 12.07 23.37
CA HIS A 279 10.98 13.34 22.79
C HIS A 279 9.62 13.18 22.12
N LYS A 280 8.74 14.17 22.27
CA LYS A 280 7.38 14.16 21.72
C LYS A 280 7.26 14.92 20.39
N ARG A 281 8.33 14.94 19.58
CA ARG A 281 8.35 15.56 18.24
C ARG A 281 8.14 14.48 17.20
N LEU A 282 7.33 14.71 16.18
CA LEU A 282 6.94 13.70 15.20
C LEU A 282 8.15 13.14 14.43
N THR A 283 9.14 13.99 14.16
CA THR A 283 10.43 13.62 13.52
C THR A 283 11.33 12.75 14.39
N ASN A 284 11.06 12.60 15.70
CA ASN A 284 11.94 11.89 16.63
C ASN A 284 11.65 10.38 16.66
N ILE A 285 11.64 9.76 15.49
CA ILE A 285 11.61 8.31 15.33
C ILE A 285 13.05 7.83 15.09
N SER A 286 13.53 6.88 15.89
CA SER A 286 14.89 6.35 15.76
C SER A 286 14.95 4.85 16.00
N PHE A 287 15.88 4.18 15.32
CA PHE A 287 16.03 2.73 15.37
C PHE A 287 17.47 2.35 15.69
N HIS A 288 17.69 1.75 16.87
CA HIS A 288 19.03 1.40 17.35
C HIS A 288 19.05 -0.02 17.93
N GLY A 289 19.84 -0.91 17.30
CA GLY A 289 20.03 -2.30 17.73
C GLY A 289 18.81 -3.21 17.46
N GLN A 290 17.83 -3.15 18.37
CA GLN A 290 16.50 -3.77 18.26
C GLN A 290 15.39 -2.82 18.72
N ASP A 291 15.73 -1.63 19.23
CA ASP A 291 14.77 -0.69 19.79
C ASP A 291 14.31 0.30 18.71
N LEU A 292 13.01 0.32 18.42
CA LEU A 292 12.36 1.32 17.59
C LEU A 292 11.63 2.31 18.50
N HIS A 293 12.22 3.50 18.64
CA HIS A 293 11.66 4.58 19.44
C HIS A 293 10.69 5.40 18.60
N ILE A 294 9.43 5.48 19.03
CA ILE A 294 8.36 6.22 18.34
C ILE A 294 7.79 7.28 19.31
N PRO A 295 7.62 8.55 18.87
CA PRO A 295 6.95 9.58 19.67
C PRO A 295 5.54 9.15 20.10
N SER A 296 5.19 9.36 21.36
CA SER A 296 3.85 9.07 21.84
C SER A 296 2.85 10.12 21.37
N MET A 297 1.78 9.76 20.69
CA MET A 297 0.70 10.67 20.29
C MET A 297 -0.61 10.37 21.01
N ILE A 298 -1.45 11.39 21.15
CA ILE A 298 -2.84 11.25 21.55
C ILE A 298 -3.70 11.31 20.30
N VAL A 299 -4.77 10.50 20.31
CA VAL A 299 -5.78 10.45 19.26
C VAL A 299 -7.13 10.81 19.90
N ASP A 300 -7.74 11.86 19.37
CA ASP A 300 -9.07 12.38 19.71
C ASP A 300 -9.90 12.64 18.43
N GLU A 301 -11.13 13.12 18.58
CA GLU A 301 -12.05 13.39 17.45
C GLU A 301 -11.56 14.51 16.51
N GLU A 302 -10.79 15.48 17.02
CA GLU A 302 -10.27 16.61 16.23
C GLU A 302 -8.95 16.27 15.51
N THR A 303 -8.32 15.14 15.86
CA THR A 303 -7.06 14.66 15.29
C THR A 303 -7.13 14.49 13.77
N GLU A 304 -8.25 13.99 13.21
CA GLU A 304 -8.40 13.83 11.76
C GLU A 304 -8.35 15.19 11.05
N ARG A 305 -9.20 16.11 11.52
CA ARG A 305 -9.38 17.45 10.98
C ARG A 305 -8.08 18.24 11.00
N LEU A 306 -7.33 18.18 12.10
CA LEU A 306 -6.03 18.82 12.25
C LEU A 306 -5.00 18.29 11.23
N PHE A 307 -4.80 16.97 11.17
CA PHE A 307 -3.79 16.40 10.27
C PHE A 307 -4.17 16.54 8.80
N LEU A 308 -5.44 16.43 8.42
CA LEU A 308 -5.91 16.67 7.05
C LEU A 308 -5.59 18.09 6.56
N ASN A 309 -5.70 19.10 7.42
CA ASN A 309 -5.36 20.48 7.07
C ASN A 309 -3.85 20.73 7.03
N ILE A 310 -3.07 20.14 7.94
CA ILE A 310 -1.59 20.18 7.88
C ILE A 310 -1.07 19.53 6.59
N ILE A 311 -1.60 18.37 6.21
CA ILE A 311 -1.19 17.66 4.99
C ILE A 311 -1.63 18.45 3.75
N ALA A 312 -2.81 19.08 3.76
CA ALA A 312 -3.22 19.99 2.68
C ALA A 312 -2.24 21.18 2.54
N PHE A 313 -1.77 21.74 3.65
CA PHE A 313 -0.76 22.80 3.64
C PHE A 313 0.60 22.32 3.08
N GLU A 314 1.12 21.18 3.54
CA GLU A 314 2.38 20.59 3.04
C GLU A 314 2.31 20.25 1.54
N ARG A 315 1.11 20.00 0.99
CA ARG A 315 0.89 19.77 -0.45
C ARG A 315 0.77 21.05 -1.28
N SER A 316 0.26 22.13 -0.70
CA SER A 316 -0.01 23.38 -1.43
C SER A 316 1.13 24.41 -1.33
N HIS A 317 1.89 24.39 -0.25
CA HIS A 317 2.92 25.41 0.02
C HIS A 317 4.34 24.90 -0.28
N VAL A 318 4.96 25.49 -1.32
CA VAL A 318 6.33 25.14 -1.74
C VAL A 318 7.31 25.46 -0.61
N GLY A 319 8.22 24.53 -0.32
CA GLY A 319 9.21 24.70 0.75
C GLY A 319 8.69 24.49 2.18
N ALA A 320 7.41 24.15 2.38
CA ALA A 320 6.90 23.77 3.70
C ALA A 320 7.63 22.56 4.30
N GLY A 321 8.04 21.61 3.46
CA GLY A 321 8.45 20.27 3.87
C GLY A 321 7.27 19.28 3.76
N ASN A 322 7.50 18.04 4.19
CA ASN A 322 6.50 16.96 4.15
C ASN A 322 6.61 16.02 5.35
N GLU A 323 7.23 16.47 6.43
CA GLU A 323 7.62 15.66 7.57
C GLU A 323 6.41 15.17 8.38
N VAL A 324 5.32 15.94 8.42
CA VAL A 324 4.07 15.48 9.05
C VAL A 324 3.39 14.42 8.18
N THR A 325 3.31 14.65 6.87
CA THR A 325 2.81 13.67 5.90
C THR A 325 3.60 12.36 5.97
N ALA A 326 4.93 12.43 6.08
CA ALA A 326 5.81 11.27 6.23
C ALA A 326 5.59 10.53 7.56
N TYR A 327 5.39 11.25 8.67
CA TYR A 327 5.05 10.65 9.96
C TYR A 327 3.72 9.89 9.90
N ILE A 328 2.68 10.52 9.34
CA ILE A 328 1.35 9.89 9.18
C ILE A 328 1.44 8.64 8.30
N PHE A 329 2.20 8.67 7.22
CA PHE A 329 2.44 7.49 6.37
C PHE A 329 3.15 6.35 7.13
N PHE A 330 4.16 6.68 7.95
CA PHE A 330 4.83 5.69 8.82
C PHE A 330 3.86 5.09 9.84
N MET A 331 3.03 5.91 10.49
CA MET A 331 2.04 5.44 11.47
C MET A 331 0.96 4.57 10.82
N ASP A 332 0.38 4.95 9.67
CA ASP A 332 -0.53 4.07 8.91
C ASP A 332 0.16 2.76 8.50
N SER A 333 1.44 2.79 8.14
CA SER A 333 2.14 1.57 7.74
C SER A 333 2.28 0.57 8.89
N ILE A 334 2.59 1.03 10.12
CA ILE A 334 2.66 0.15 11.29
C ILE A 334 1.28 -0.17 11.90
N ILE A 335 0.22 0.59 11.58
CA ILE A 335 -1.16 0.40 12.06
C ILE A 335 -2.06 -0.13 10.93
N LYS A 336 -2.20 -1.46 10.81
CA LYS A 336 -3.14 -2.05 9.83
C LYS A 336 -4.38 -2.69 10.46
N SER A 337 -4.35 -2.96 11.76
CA SER A 337 -5.42 -3.58 12.53
C SER A 337 -5.64 -2.94 13.90
N ALA A 338 -6.78 -3.21 14.55
CA ALA A 338 -6.99 -2.85 15.96
C ALA A 338 -5.96 -3.52 16.91
N ASN A 339 -5.40 -4.67 16.54
CA ASN A 339 -4.36 -5.33 17.34
C ASN A 339 -3.06 -4.50 17.36
N ASP A 340 -2.66 -3.92 16.23
CA ASP A 340 -1.51 -3.02 16.16
C ASP A 340 -1.70 -1.80 17.06
N VAL A 341 -2.91 -1.22 17.09
CA VAL A 341 -3.26 -0.12 17.98
C VAL A 341 -3.18 -0.56 19.45
N GLU A 342 -3.69 -1.74 19.83
CA GLU A 342 -3.56 -2.24 21.21
C GLU A 342 -2.10 -2.51 21.61
N LEU A 343 -1.26 -3.00 20.69
CA LEU A 343 0.17 -3.17 20.94
C LEU A 343 0.86 -1.81 21.18
N LEU A 344 0.56 -0.80 20.36
CA LEU A 344 1.09 0.56 20.51
C LEU A 344 0.55 1.27 21.76
N LYS A 345 -0.71 1.03 22.15
CA LYS A 345 -1.30 1.49 23.42
C LYS A 345 -0.58 0.89 24.62
N LYS A 346 -0.35 -0.42 24.65
CA LYS A 346 0.42 -1.11 25.70
C LYS A 346 1.87 -0.60 25.84
N ARG A 347 2.44 -0.01 24.77
CA ARG A 347 3.77 0.63 24.78
C ARG A 347 3.75 2.14 25.07
N GLY A 348 2.57 2.73 25.29
CA GLY A 348 2.40 4.18 25.50
C GLY A 348 2.78 5.04 24.28
N ILE A 349 2.69 4.47 23.07
CA ILE A 349 2.98 5.15 21.80
C ILE A 349 1.69 5.77 21.24
N ILE A 350 0.55 5.08 21.35
CA ILE A 350 -0.76 5.67 21.09
C ILE A 350 -1.51 5.78 22.42
N ASN A 351 -2.04 6.96 22.70
CA ASN A 351 -3.02 7.15 23.77
C ASN A 351 -4.35 7.54 23.12
N ASN A 352 -5.23 6.55 22.96
CA ASN A 352 -6.55 6.75 22.37
C ASN A 352 -7.50 7.31 23.45
N VAL A 353 -8.00 8.53 23.23
CA VAL A 353 -8.93 9.22 24.13
C VAL A 353 -10.39 9.04 23.69
N THR A 354 -10.65 8.79 22.40
CA THR A 354 -12.02 8.72 21.83
C THR A 354 -12.17 7.61 20.79
N GLY A 355 -13.22 6.79 20.92
CA GLY A 355 -13.54 5.73 19.95
C GLY A 355 -12.77 4.42 20.16
N SER A 356 -13.03 3.42 19.32
CA SER A 356 -12.40 2.10 19.45
C SER A 356 -11.01 2.05 18.82
N SER A 357 -10.20 1.06 19.18
CA SER A 357 -8.91 0.80 18.52
C SER A 357 -9.05 0.44 17.04
N GLN A 358 -10.24 0.02 16.58
CA GLN A 358 -10.56 -0.14 15.16
C GLN A 358 -10.77 1.22 14.48
N ASP A 359 -11.32 2.21 15.18
CA ASP A 359 -11.56 3.55 14.62
C ASP A 359 -10.25 4.34 14.52
N VAL A 360 -9.32 4.17 15.47
CA VAL A 360 -7.95 4.66 15.35
C VAL A 360 -7.24 4.06 14.13
N ALA A 361 -7.43 2.76 13.85
CA ALA A 361 -6.85 2.13 12.65
C ALA A 361 -7.51 2.63 11.33
N LYS A 362 -8.81 2.96 11.35
CA LYS A 362 -9.49 3.63 10.21
C LYS A 362 -8.97 5.06 10.03
N LEU A 363 -8.74 5.80 11.12
CA LEU A 363 -8.25 7.18 11.10
C LEU A 363 -6.93 7.31 10.35
N PHE A 364 -5.90 6.53 10.70
CA PHE A 364 -4.61 6.61 10.00
C PHE A 364 -4.72 6.23 8.51
N ARG A 365 -5.62 5.30 8.17
CA ARG A 365 -5.92 4.94 6.79
C ARG A 365 -6.69 6.02 6.02
N SER A 366 -7.53 6.80 6.71
CA SER A 366 -8.16 8.00 6.15
C SER A 366 -7.09 9.07 5.87
N LEU A 367 -6.25 9.34 6.87
CA LEU A 367 -5.13 10.29 6.78
C LEU A 367 -4.04 9.91 5.78
N SER A 368 -3.90 8.63 5.39
CA SER A 368 -2.96 8.17 4.35
C SER A 368 -3.59 8.01 2.95
N LYS A 369 -4.91 8.20 2.82
CA LYS A 369 -5.63 7.98 1.56
C LYS A 369 -5.29 9.04 0.50
N GLY A 370 -4.63 8.61 -0.58
CA GLY A 370 -4.33 9.47 -1.73
C GLY A 370 -3.02 10.28 -1.62
N PHE A 371 -2.11 9.85 -0.73
CA PHE A 371 -0.79 10.46 -0.56
C PHE A 371 0.33 9.45 -0.91
N THR A 372 1.45 9.96 -1.42
CA THR A 372 2.66 9.15 -1.72
C THR A 372 3.87 9.72 -1.00
N LEU A 373 4.63 8.88 -0.30
CA LEU A 373 5.85 9.28 0.41
C LEU A 373 6.92 9.78 -0.59
N VAL A 374 7.47 10.98 -0.36
CA VAL A 374 8.58 11.51 -1.17
C VAL A 374 9.90 10.81 -0.75
N PRO A 375 10.75 10.33 -1.68
CA PRO A 375 11.92 9.51 -1.35
C PRO A 375 13.05 10.20 -0.55
N GLU A 376 12.99 11.52 -0.34
CA GLU A 376 14.11 12.34 0.16
C GLU A 376 14.05 12.63 1.67
N THR A 377 13.14 11.98 2.41
CA THR A 377 12.91 12.21 3.85
C THR A 377 13.87 11.43 4.77
N GLU A 378 14.12 11.92 6.00
CA GLU A 378 14.87 11.13 7.00
C GLU A 378 14.15 9.82 7.36
N LEU A 379 12.82 9.82 7.35
CA LEU A 379 11.98 8.64 7.56
C LEU A 379 12.22 7.55 6.50
N TYR A 380 12.46 7.92 5.23
CA TYR A 380 12.81 6.94 4.19
C TYR A 380 14.08 6.14 4.54
N ASN A 381 15.12 6.80 5.06
CA ASN A 381 16.35 6.12 5.48
C ASN A 381 16.09 5.18 6.67
N LEU A 382 15.23 5.61 7.62
CA LEU A 382 14.82 4.78 8.75
C LEU A 382 14.05 3.52 8.28
N HIS A 383 13.13 3.64 7.32
CA HIS A 383 12.41 2.51 6.74
C HIS A 383 13.38 1.49 6.13
N TYR A 384 14.39 1.97 5.41
CA TYR A 384 15.45 1.12 4.86
C TYR A 384 16.26 0.42 5.96
N GLU A 385 16.67 1.13 7.03
CA GLU A 385 17.41 0.53 8.16
C GLU A 385 16.58 -0.56 8.88
N ILE A 386 15.29 -0.32 9.12
CA ILE A 386 14.35 -1.30 9.68
C ILE A 386 14.26 -2.52 8.76
N ASN A 387 14.02 -2.33 7.47
CA ASN A 387 13.89 -3.41 6.49
C ASN A 387 15.16 -4.25 6.33
N GLN A 388 16.36 -3.65 6.40
CA GLN A 388 17.61 -4.41 6.39
C GLN A 388 17.81 -5.20 7.69
N ARG A 389 17.44 -4.64 8.85
CA ARG A 389 17.54 -5.34 10.13
C ARG A 389 16.55 -6.50 10.24
N LEU A 390 15.35 -6.36 9.67
CA LEU A 390 14.37 -7.43 9.55
C LEU A 390 14.90 -8.58 8.68
N LYS A 391 15.46 -8.28 7.50
CA LYS A 391 16.11 -9.30 6.65
C LYS A 391 17.19 -10.08 7.42
N PHE A 392 17.99 -9.40 8.24
CA PHE A 392 18.98 -10.03 9.12
C PHE A 392 18.38 -10.86 10.27
N LEU A 393 17.33 -10.38 10.94
CA LEU A 393 16.67 -11.10 12.04
C LEU A 393 15.93 -12.34 11.52
N CYS A 394 15.27 -12.24 10.38
CA CYS A 394 14.65 -13.38 9.70
C CYS A 394 15.71 -14.40 9.30
N SER A 395 16.80 -13.99 8.64
CA SER A 395 17.86 -14.93 8.25
C SER A 395 18.47 -15.65 9.46
N THR A 396 18.75 -14.95 10.56
CA THR A 396 19.32 -15.56 11.78
C THR A 396 18.35 -16.52 12.48
N LYS A 397 17.05 -16.20 12.57
CA LYS A 397 16.03 -17.16 13.05
C LYS A 397 15.94 -18.39 12.13
N TRP A 398 15.95 -18.21 10.81
CA TRP A 398 16.00 -19.32 9.85
C TRP A 398 17.25 -20.20 10.02
N HIS A 399 18.43 -19.61 10.29
CA HIS A 399 19.64 -20.39 10.57
C HIS A 399 19.54 -21.17 11.89
N GLN A 400 18.91 -20.61 12.93
CA GLN A 400 18.66 -21.32 14.19
C GLN A 400 17.65 -22.47 14.02
N TYR A 401 16.55 -22.25 13.30
CA TYR A 401 15.59 -23.31 12.98
C TYR A 401 16.22 -24.40 12.09
N ALA A 402 17.02 -24.02 11.10
CA ALA A 402 17.78 -24.96 10.27
C ALA A 402 18.80 -25.74 11.11
N GLN A 403 19.49 -25.11 12.07
CA GLN A 403 20.38 -25.81 13.00
C GLN A 403 19.62 -26.78 13.92
N LEU A 404 18.46 -26.39 14.48
CA LEU A 404 17.60 -27.27 15.27
C LEU A 404 17.10 -28.47 14.45
N LEU A 405 16.68 -28.24 13.21
CA LEU A 405 16.30 -29.30 12.27
C LEU A 405 17.50 -30.22 11.94
N ILE A 406 18.67 -29.66 11.64
CA ILE A 406 19.90 -30.44 11.39
C ILE A 406 20.34 -31.23 12.63
N MET A 407 20.21 -30.68 13.85
CA MET A 407 20.55 -31.36 15.10
C MET A 407 19.55 -32.48 15.41
N SER A 408 18.24 -32.27 15.18
CA SER A 408 17.24 -33.33 15.32
C SER A 408 17.42 -34.44 14.27
N ALA A 409 17.74 -34.10 13.02
CA ALA A 409 18.07 -35.06 11.97
C ALA A 409 19.39 -35.80 12.24
N SER A 410 20.37 -35.14 12.88
CA SER A 410 21.62 -35.77 13.31
C SER A 410 21.37 -36.77 14.45
N ALA A 411 20.52 -36.45 15.42
CA ALA A 411 20.11 -37.36 16.48
C ALA A 411 19.36 -38.59 15.93
N ALA A 412 18.44 -38.40 14.97
CA ALA A 412 17.77 -39.49 14.26
C ALA A 412 18.75 -40.34 13.43
N GLY A 413 19.68 -39.71 12.72
CA GLY A 413 20.73 -40.39 11.97
C GLY A 413 21.67 -41.22 12.84
N SER A 414 21.99 -40.75 14.06
CA SER A 414 22.77 -41.50 15.04
C SER A 414 22.04 -42.76 15.53
N ALA A 415 20.72 -42.71 15.70
CA ALA A 415 19.93 -43.89 16.07
C ALA A 415 19.90 -44.95 14.95
N VAL A 416 19.78 -44.53 13.68
CA VAL A 416 19.81 -45.43 12.53
C VAL A 416 21.21 -46.02 12.28
N ALA A 417 22.28 -45.24 12.51
CA ALA A 417 23.65 -45.74 12.42
C ALA A 417 24.00 -46.74 13.54
N ALA A 418 23.49 -46.52 14.76
CA ALA A 418 23.71 -47.44 15.88
C ALA A 418 23.01 -48.80 15.69
N PHE A 419 21.83 -48.83 15.06
CA PHE A 419 21.09 -50.08 14.83
C PHE A 419 21.72 -51.01 13.78
N ASN A 420 22.49 -50.49 12.83
CA ASN A 420 23.12 -51.29 11.77
C ASN A 420 24.54 -51.82 12.13
N TYR A 421 25.09 -51.46 13.29
CA TYR A 421 26.42 -51.92 13.74
C TYR A 421 26.40 -52.96 14.87
N ALA A 422 25.23 -53.35 15.35
CA ALA A 422 25.04 -54.26 16.50
C ALA A 422 24.39 -55.61 16.14
N GLY A 423 24.42 -56.01 14.85
CA GLY A 423 23.77 -57.24 14.36
C GLY A 423 24.63 -58.52 14.42
N ILE A 424 25.89 -58.45 14.85
CA ILE A 424 26.82 -59.58 14.85
C ILE A 424 27.67 -59.57 16.14
N TYR A 425 27.17 -60.20 17.22
CA TYR A 425 27.91 -61.19 18.04
C TYR A 425 27.09 -61.70 19.25
N CYS A 426 27.24 -63.00 19.51
CA CYS A 426 26.75 -63.87 20.58
C CYS A 426 26.14 -63.34 21.90
N GLN A 427 25.06 -64.02 22.30
CA GLN A 427 24.88 -64.78 23.56
C GLN A 427 25.69 -64.35 24.82
N SER A 428 25.01 -64.10 25.94
CA SER A 428 24.95 -65.03 27.11
C SER A 428 24.36 -64.40 28.39
N HIS A 429 24.17 -65.24 29.42
CA HIS A 429 23.30 -65.11 30.60
C HIS A 429 23.61 -64.06 31.69
N ARG A 430 22.54 -63.68 32.42
CA ARG A 430 22.42 -63.38 33.87
C ARG A 430 23.15 -62.14 34.47
N LYS A 431 22.36 -61.18 34.98
CA LYS A 431 22.05 -61.03 36.44
C LYS A 431 20.95 -59.98 36.72
N ILE A 432 20.38 -60.02 37.93
CA ILE A 432 19.23 -59.26 38.45
C ILE A 432 19.69 -58.33 39.61
N ALA A 433 18.84 -57.35 39.99
CA ALA A 433 18.91 -56.41 41.13
C ALA A 433 19.78 -55.15 40.90
N HIS A 434 19.43 -53.92 41.31
CA HIS A 434 18.24 -53.30 41.97
C HIS A 434 18.24 -51.77 41.60
N PHE A 435 17.25 -50.89 41.86
CA PHE A 435 16.05 -50.93 42.71
C PHE A 435 14.87 -50.06 42.14
N ARG A 436 13.87 -49.83 43.01
CA ARG A 436 12.68 -48.93 43.00
C ARG A 436 13.00 -47.41 43.07
N HIS A 437 12.09 -46.43 43.00
CA HIS A 437 10.62 -46.23 42.86
C HIS A 437 10.47 -44.78 42.27
N LEU A 438 9.38 -44.26 41.68
CA LEU A 438 7.99 -44.17 42.17
C LEU A 438 7.11 -43.58 41.04
N THR A 439 5.91 -44.13 40.82
CA THR A 439 4.86 -43.56 39.96
C THR A 439 3.60 -43.33 40.78
N SER A 440 3.07 -42.11 40.80
CA SER A 440 1.61 -41.87 40.91
C SER A 440 1.25 -40.39 40.64
N PRO A 441 0.06 -40.10 40.06
CA PRO A 441 -0.37 -38.76 39.61
C PRO A 441 -1.30 -38.04 40.60
N ILE A 442 -1.42 -36.70 40.49
CA ILE A 442 -2.40 -35.80 41.17
C ILE A 442 -2.02 -34.34 40.75
N LYS A 443 -2.87 -33.32 40.54
CA LYS A 443 -4.32 -33.06 40.79
C LYS A 443 -4.86 -32.05 39.75
N LEU A 444 -6.16 -32.12 39.46
CA LEU A 444 -6.95 -31.05 38.83
C LEU A 444 -8.09 -30.69 39.81
N PRO A 445 -8.38 -29.41 40.10
CA PRO A 445 -9.50 -29.06 40.98
C PRO A 445 -10.86 -29.10 40.25
N ARG A 446 -11.85 -29.73 40.87
CA ARG A 446 -13.28 -29.61 40.57
C ARG A 446 -14.03 -29.24 41.86
N SER A 447 -14.98 -28.32 41.78
CA SER A 447 -16.21 -28.15 42.59
C SER A 447 -16.63 -26.66 42.56
N LEU A 448 -17.91 -26.28 42.66
CA LEU A 448 -19.17 -27.03 42.65
C LEU A 448 -20.30 -26.12 42.13
N ASN A 449 -21.44 -26.72 41.75
CA ASN A 449 -22.64 -26.03 41.26
C ASN A 449 -23.26 -25.08 42.30
N SER A 450 -24.01 -24.06 41.86
CA SER A 450 -25.48 -24.04 42.10
C SER A 450 -26.21 -22.88 41.39
N GLN A 451 -27.53 -23.06 41.27
CA GLN A 451 -28.57 -22.06 40.94
C GLN A 451 -28.71 -21.60 39.48
N CYS A 452 -29.42 -22.43 38.71
CA CYS A 452 -30.37 -21.91 37.74
C CYS A 452 -31.65 -21.46 38.48
N ARG A 453 -32.04 -20.20 38.36
CA ARG A 453 -33.41 -19.72 38.62
C ARG A 453 -33.74 -18.55 37.69
N SER A 454 -34.91 -18.61 37.08
CA SER A 454 -35.47 -17.60 36.18
C SER A 454 -35.84 -16.30 36.89
N LEU A 455 -35.85 -15.17 36.17
CA LEU A 455 -37.08 -14.41 35.90
C LEU A 455 -36.86 -13.31 34.84
N ASN A 456 -37.98 -12.86 34.25
CA ASN A 456 -38.06 -12.01 33.06
C ASN A 456 -37.89 -10.50 33.33
N SER A 457 -38.02 -9.70 32.26
CA SER A 457 -38.09 -8.23 32.17
C SER A 457 -36.73 -7.50 32.18
N SER A 458 -36.49 -6.45 31.36
CA SER A 458 -37.31 -5.87 30.28
C SER A 458 -36.46 -4.99 29.35
N SER A 459 -36.49 -5.24 28.04
CA SER A 459 -35.97 -4.33 27.00
C SER A 459 -36.63 -4.55 25.62
N SER A 460 -37.90 -4.96 25.61
CA SER A 460 -38.72 -5.25 24.41
C SER A 460 -39.14 -4.01 23.60
N GLY A 461 -38.43 -2.89 23.72
CA GLY A 461 -38.78 -1.61 23.09
C GLY A 461 -37.99 -1.25 21.82
N ILE A 462 -36.80 -1.83 21.62
CA ILE A 462 -35.87 -1.40 20.55
C ILE A 462 -35.79 -2.40 19.38
N ILE A 463 -35.91 -3.70 19.64
CA ILE A 463 -35.81 -4.73 18.60
C ILE A 463 -37.07 -4.77 17.70
N SER A 464 -38.24 -4.41 18.24
CA SER A 464 -39.50 -4.38 17.48
C SER A 464 -39.50 -3.29 16.39
N GLN A 465 -39.00 -2.09 16.69
CA GLN A 465 -39.04 -0.97 15.75
C GLN A 465 -38.10 -1.13 14.55
N VAL A 466 -36.99 -1.84 14.69
CA VAL A 466 -36.09 -2.14 13.56
C VAL A 466 -36.72 -3.16 12.60
N ALA A 467 -37.40 -4.18 13.14
CA ALA A 467 -38.07 -5.21 12.33
C ALA A 467 -39.24 -4.66 11.49
N THR A 468 -40.02 -3.71 12.01
CA THR A 468 -41.15 -3.13 11.25
C THR A 468 -40.71 -2.28 10.05
N ILE A 469 -39.53 -1.66 10.13
CA ILE A 469 -39.00 -0.80 9.05
C ILE A 469 -38.49 -1.65 7.87
N GLU A 470 -37.96 -2.86 8.12
CA GLU A 470 -37.57 -3.78 7.05
C GLU A 470 -38.78 -4.43 6.36
N GLN A 471 -39.83 -4.79 7.11
CA GLN A 471 -41.04 -5.39 6.53
C GLN A 471 -41.88 -4.40 5.71
N ALA A 472 -41.96 -3.12 6.09
CA ALA A 472 -42.75 -2.10 5.39
C ALA A 472 -42.23 -1.72 3.98
N ASN A 473 -41.04 -2.20 3.59
CA ASN A 473 -40.44 -1.94 2.27
C ASN A 473 -40.41 -3.17 1.34
N MET A 474 -41.01 -4.30 1.73
CA MET A 474 -41.02 -5.51 0.90
C MET A 474 -42.18 -5.57 -0.12
N ASP A 475 -43.25 -4.79 0.07
CA ASP A 475 -44.47 -4.85 -0.76
C ASP A 475 -44.42 -4.06 -2.07
N ALA A 476 -43.23 -3.62 -2.51
CA ALA A 476 -43.02 -2.96 -3.80
C ALA A 476 -41.74 -3.40 -4.54
N ALA A 477 -41.27 -4.63 -4.29
CA ALA A 477 -40.18 -5.20 -5.07
C ALA A 477 -40.62 -5.41 -6.54
N PRO A 478 -39.98 -4.77 -7.55
CA PRO A 478 -40.26 -5.08 -8.94
C PRO A 478 -39.89 -6.54 -9.19
N LYS A 479 -40.81 -7.29 -9.80
CA LYS A 479 -40.69 -8.73 -10.08
C LYS A 479 -39.39 -9.01 -10.86
N VAL A 480 -38.34 -9.45 -10.16
CA VAL A 480 -37.01 -9.65 -10.76
C VAL A 480 -37.10 -10.83 -11.70
N GLU A 481 -37.04 -10.56 -13.00
CA GLU A 481 -36.99 -11.61 -14.02
C GLU A 481 -35.72 -12.47 -13.83
N ALA A 482 -35.89 -13.79 -13.89
CA ALA A 482 -34.82 -14.76 -13.77
C ALA A 482 -33.70 -14.48 -14.80
N PRO A 483 -32.44 -14.25 -14.37
CA PRO A 483 -31.35 -13.88 -15.27
C PRO A 483 -31.10 -14.93 -16.35
N VAL A 484 -30.82 -14.46 -17.57
CA VAL A 484 -30.42 -15.32 -18.69
C VAL A 484 -28.91 -15.50 -18.70
N VAL A 485 -28.46 -16.76 -18.64
CA VAL A 485 -27.05 -17.15 -18.57
C VAL A 485 -26.68 -18.05 -19.74
N VAL A 486 -25.61 -17.74 -20.45
CA VAL A 486 -24.99 -18.62 -21.46
C VAL A 486 -23.69 -19.18 -20.87
N VAL A 487 -23.55 -20.51 -20.81
CA VAL A 487 -22.34 -21.19 -20.35
C VAL A 487 -21.75 -22.01 -21.49
N THR A 488 -20.54 -21.65 -21.94
CA THR A 488 -19.87 -22.36 -23.05
C THR A 488 -19.14 -23.62 -22.57
N GLY A 489 -19.24 -24.72 -23.32
CA GLY A 489 -18.64 -26.00 -22.93
C GLY A 489 -19.20 -26.58 -21.62
N ALA A 490 -20.51 -26.48 -21.43
CA ALA A 490 -21.22 -26.76 -20.17
C ALA A 490 -21.64 -28.22 -19.97
N SER A 491 -21.37 -29.13 -20.92
CA SER A 491 -21.80 -30.54 -20.82
C SER A 491 -21.03 -31.38 -19.79
N ARG A 492 -19.91 -30.89 -19.23
CA ARG A 492 -19.08 -31.63 -18.26
C ARG A 492 -18.18 -30.74 -17.40
N GLY A 493 -17.60 -31.32 -16.35
CA GLY A 493 -16.58 -30.69 -15.50
C GLY A 493 -17.00 -29.33 -14.93
N ILE A 494 -16.08 -28.36 -14.94
CA ILE A 494 -16.30 -26.99 -14.47
C ILE A 494 -17.54 -26.35 -15.12
N GLY A 495 -17.73 -26.54 -16.43
CA GLY A 495 -18.88 -26.01 -17.16
C GLY A 495 -20.22 -26.58 -16.69
N LYS A 496 -20.27 -27.89 -16.40
CA LYS A 496 -21.45 -28.54 -15.81
C LYS A 496 -21.73 -28.01 -14.42
N ALA A 497 -20.72 -27.96 -13.54
CA ALA A 497 -20.88 -27.48 -12.17
C ALA A 497 -21.38 -26.02 -12.13
N ILE A 498 -20.85 -25.15 -13.00
CA ILE A 498 -21.33 -23.77 -13.20
C ILE A 498 -22.80 -23.78 -13.65
N ALA A 499 -23.16 -24.51 -14.70
CA ALA A 499 -24.53 -24.52 -15.23
C ALA A 499 -25.56 -25.00 -14.19
N LEU A 500 -25.22 -26.05 -13.42
CA LEU A 500 -26.03 -26.55 -12.31
C LEU A 500 -26.18 -25.53 -11.18
N SER A 501 -25.12 -24.80 -10.83
CA SER A 501 -25.14 -23.73 -9.82
C SER A 501 -26.07 -22.58 -10.24
N MET A 502 -25.94 -22.07 -11.49
CA MET A 502 -26.86 -21.06 -12.02
C MET A 502 -28.31 -21.55 -12.03
N GLY A 503 -28.53 -22.81 -12.41
CA GLY A 503 -29.86 -23.43 -12.42
C GLY A 503 -30.50 -23.50 -11.03
N LYS A 504 -29.73 -23.93 -10.02
CA LYS A 504 -30.14 -23.94 -8.60
C LYS A 504 -30.43 -22.53 -8.06
N ALA A 505 -29.73 -21.51 -8.57
CA ALA A 505 -29.99 -20.11 -8.26
C ALA A 505 -31.20 -19.52 -9.03
N GLY A 506 -31.97 -20.33 -9.75
CA GLY A 506 -33.19 -19.92 -10.45
C GLY A 506 -32.95 -19.20 -11.79
N CYS A 507 -31.76 -19.33 -12.38
CA CYS A 507 -31.46 -18.73 -13.68
C CYS A 507 -32.05 -19.52 -14.86
N LYS A 508 -32.14 -18.86 -16.01
CA LYS A 508 -32.41 -19.49 -17.31
C LYS A 508 -31.07 -19.77 -18.00
N VAL A 509 -30.70 -21.03 -18.19
CA VAL A 509 -29.33 -21.43 -18.53
C VAL A 509 -29.25 -22.08 -19.91
N LEU A 510 -28.57 -21.44 -20.85
CA LEU A 510 -28.19 -22.08 -22.11
C LEU A 510 -26.89 -22.88 -21.90
N VAL A 511 -27.01 -24.20 -22.06
CA VAL A 511 -25.96 -25.21 -21.90
C VAL A 511 -25.36 -25.51 -23.28
N ASN A 512 -24.25 -24.83 -23.62
CA ASN A 512 -23.57 -25.09 -24.90
C ASN A 512 -22.66 -26.32 -24.82
N TYR A 513 -22.67 -27.13 -25.88
CA TYR A 513 -21.77 -28.27 -26.07
C TYR A 513 -21.26 -28.32 -27.52
N ALA A 514 -20.10 -28.96 -27.74
CA ALA A 514 -19.55 -29.16 -29.08
C ALA A 514 -19.85 -30.55 -29.67
N ARG A 515 -19.80 -31.62 -28.84
CA ARG A 515 -19.96 -33.02 -29.30
C ARG A 515 -20.74 -33.94 -28.33
N SER A 516 -20.95 -33.50 -27.09
CA SER A 516 -21.59 -34.26 -26.01
C SER A 516 -23.04 -33.80 -25.81
N SER A 517 -23.94 -34.21 -26.72
CA SER A 517 -25.35 -33.79 -26.68
C SER A 517 -26.09 -34.43 -25.51
N LYS A 518 -25.92 -35.75 -25.31
CA LYS A 518 -26.57 -36.51 -24.25
C LYS A 518 -26.24 -35.96 -22.86
N GLU A 519 -24.96 -35.69 -22.62
CA GLU A 519 -24.49 -35.15 -21.35
C GLU A 519 -24.99 -33.71 -21.13
N ALA A 520 -25.19 -32.92 -22.20
CA ALA A 520 -25.81 -31.60 -22.11
C ALA A 520 -27.33 -31.67 -21.83
N GLU A 521 -28.04 -32.64 -22.43
CA GLU A 521 -29.45 -32.93 -22.16
C GLU A 521 -29.65 -33.40 -20.70
N GLU A 522 -28.74 -34.21 -20.17
CA GLU A 522 -28.72 -34.59 -18.75
C GLU A 522 -28.52 -33.38 -17.83
N VAL A 523 -27.60 -32.47 -18.15
CA VAL A 523 -27.43 -31.22 -17.40
C VAL A 523 -28.69 -30.35 -17.44
N CYS A 524 -29.40 -30.27 -18.57
CA CYS A 524 -30.67 -29.53 -18.64
C CYS A 524 -31.74 -30.17 -17.75
N LYS A 525 -31.89 -31.49 -17.78
CA LYS A 525 -32.83 -32.22 -16.91
C LYS A 525 -32.49 -32.04 -15.42
N GLU A 526 -31.22 -32.02 -15.05
CA GLU A 526 -30.79 -31.70 -13.68
C GLU A 526 -31.17 -30.27 -13.30
N ILE A 527 -30.97 -29.27 -14.17
CA ILE A 527 -31.37 -27.87 -13.92
C ILE A 527 -32.89 -27.74 -13.75
N GLU A 528 -33.67 -28.40 -14.62
CA GLU A 528 -35.13 -28.43 -14.55
C GLU A 528 -35.62 -29.09 -13.25
N ALA A 529 -34.97 -30.17 -12.81
CA ALA A 529 -35.25 -30.83 -11.52
C ALA A 529 -34.93 -29.94 -10.31
N TYR A 530 -34.03 -28.96 -10.44
CA TYR A 530 -33.78 -27.92 -9.44
C TYR A 530 -34.72 -26.69 -9.58
N GLY A 531 -35.67 -26.71 -10.52
CA GLY A 531 -36.62 -25.61 -10.76
C GLY A 531 -36.09 -24.46 -11.63
N GLY A 532 -34.90 -24.60 -12.20
CA GLY A 532 -34.39 -23.69 -13.21
C GLY A 532 -35.01 -23.94 -14.59
N GLN A 533 -34.69 -23.09 -15.56
CA GLN A 533 -35.01 -23.34 -16.98
C GLN A 533 -33.70 -23.58 -17.74
N ALA A 534 -33.67 -24.52 -18.66
CA ALA A 534 -32.48 -24.80 -19.44
C ALA A 534 -32.77 -25.03 -20.93
N LEU A 535 -31.78 -24.76 -21.78
CA LEU A 535 -31.80 -25.08 -23.21
C LEU A 535 -30.42 -25.58 -23.61
N THR A 536 -30.35 -26.67 -24.37
CA THR A 536 -29.09 -27.14 -24.96
C THR A 536 -28.80 -26.38 -26.27
N PHE A 537 -27.52 -26.12 -26.54
CA PHE A 537 -27.09 -25.63 -27.87
C PHE A 537 -25.81 -26.32 -28.35
N GLY A 538 -25.95 -27.10 -29.43
CA GLY A 538 -24.82 -27.72 -30.12
C GLY A 538 -24.11 -26.71 -31.03
N GLY A 539 -22.88 -26.32 -30.70
CA GLY A 539 -22.11 -25.37 -31.51
C GLY A 539 -20.66 -25.26 -31.09
N ASP A 540 -19.78 -25.06 -32.08
CA ASP A 540 -18.34 -24.88 -31.89
C ASP A 540 -18.01 -23.39 -31.74
N VAL A 541 -17.70 -22.96 -30.51
CA VAL A 541 -17.45 -21.55 -30.20
C VAL A 541 -16.21 -20.96 -30.88
N SER A 542 -15.38 -21.76 -31.55
CA SER A 542 -14.31 -21.25 -32.42
C SER A 542 -14.83 -20.68 -33.76
N LYS A 543 -16.11 -20.88 -34.09
CA LYS A 543 -16.76 -20.43 -35.33
C LYS A 543 -17.76 -19.32 -35.04
N GLU A 544 -17.65 -18.22 -35.79
CA GLU A 544 -18.51 -17.04 -35.62
C GLU A 544 -20.00 -17.37 -35.84
N ALA A 545 -20.35 -18.13 -36.88
CA ALA A 545 -21.73 -18.49 -37.18
C ALA A 545 -22.41 -19.30 -36.05
N ASP A 546 -21.70 -20.29 -35.48
CA ASP A 546 -22.20 -21.10 -34.35
C ASP A 546 -22.41 -20.22 -33.11
N VAL A 547 -21.53 -19.24 -32.86
CA VAL A 547 -21.64 -18.28 -31.75
C VAL A 547 -22.82 -17.31 -31.95
N GLU A 548 -22.99 -16.75 -33.15
CA GLU A 548 -24.14 -15.86 -33.42
C GLU A 548 -25.46 -16.62 -33.30
N ALA A 549 -25.55 -17.86 -33.79
CA ALA A 549 -26.71 -18.72 -33.62
C ALA A 549 -26.98 -19.08 -32.15
N MET A 550 -25.93 -19.33 -31.35
CA MET A 550 -26.06 -19.60 -29.90
C MET A 550 -26.66 -18.41 -29.15
N ILE A 551 -26.10 -17.21 -29.36
CA ILE A 551 -26.56 -15.99 -28.68
C ILE A 551 -27.96 -15.60 -29.17
N LYS A 552 -28.24 -15.76 -30.47
CA LYS A 552 -29.59 -15.59 -31.03
C LYS A 552 -30.59 -16.54 -30.38
N THR A 553 -30.26 -17.81 -30.19
CA THR A 553 -31.15 -18.81 -29.56
C THR A 553 -31.53 -18.41 -28.14
N ALA A 554 -30.58 -17.92 -27.32
CA ALA A 554 -30.88 -17.40 -25.98
C ALA A 554 -31.80 -16.17 -26.01
N VAL A 555 -31.54 -15.22 -26.92
CA VAL A 555 -32.33 -13.99 -27.05
C VAL A 555 -33.72 -14.24 -27.62
N ASP A 556 -33.87 -15.13 -28.59
CA ASP A 556 -35.18 -15.50 -29.15
C ASP A 556 -36.04 -16.24 -28.11
N SER A 557 -35.43 -17.08 -27.27
CA SER A 557 -36.15 -17.88 -26.27
C SER A 557 -36.55 -17.08 -25.03
N TRP A 558 -35.71 -16.12 -24.60
CA TRP A 558 -35.85 -15.45 -23.30
C TRP A 558 -35.73 -13.92 -23.35
N GLY A 559 -35.66 -13.33 -24.54
CA GLY A 559 -35.68 -11.87 -24.78
C GLY A 559 -34.38 -11.13 -24.48
N THR A 560 -33.39 -11.75 -23.85
CA THR A 560 -32.20 -11.05 -23.33
C THR A 560 -31.02 -11.99 -23.10
N LEU A 561 -29.87 -11.41 -22.74
CA LEU A 561 -28.70 -12.10 -22.20
C LEU A 561 -28.10 -11.25 -21.08
N ASP A 562 -28.05 -11.79 -19.85
CA ASP A 562 -27.56 -11.07 -18.67
C ASP A 562 -26.14 -11.48 -18.29
N VAL A 563 -25.81 -12.76 -18.43
CA VAL A 563 -24.50 -13.32 -18.04
C VAL A 563 -23.94 -14.20 -19.15
N LEU A 564 -22.69 -13.97 -19.55
CA LEU A 564 -21.91 -14.86 -20.38
C LEU A 564 -20.76 -15.48 -19.57
N ILE A 565 -20.65 -16.81 -19.58
CA ILE A 565 -19.54 -17.52 -18.98
C ILE A 565 -18.76 -18.26 -20.06
N ASN A 566 -17.58 -17.72 -20.38
CA ASN A 566 -16.65 -18.26 -21.36
C ASN A 566 -15.78 -19.34 -20.69
N ASN A 567 -16.32 -20.55 -20.57
CA ASN A 567 -15.67 -21.70 -19.96
C ASN A 567 -15.04 -22.67 -20.99
N ALA A 568 -15.56 -22.72 -22.22
CA ALA A 568 -15.07 -23.64 -23.24
C ALA A 568 -13.55 -23.57 -23.46
N GLY A 569 -12.91 -24.73 -23.56
CA GLY A 569 -11.49 -24.82 -23.87
C GLY A 569 -10.96 -26.25 -23.94
N ILE A 570 -9.80 -26.39 -24.57
CA ILE A 570 -9.07 -27.66 -24.71
C ILE A 570 -7.57 -27.48 -24.42
N THR A 571 -6.89 -28.59 -24.17
CA THR A 571 -5.44 -28.69 -24.13
C THR A 571 -4.93 -29.54 -25.30
N ARG A 572 -3.70 -29.27 -25.73
CA ARG A 572 -2.93 -30.04 -26.72
C ARG A 572 -1.47 -30.02 -26.28
N ASP A 573 -1.20 -30.77 -25.23
CA ASP A 573 0.06 -30.70 -24.53
C ASP A 573 1.19 -31.39 -25.32
N GLY A 574 2.36 -30.76 -25.31
CA GLY A 574 3.56 -31.19 -26.00
C GLY A 574 4.69 -30.18 -25.84
N LEU A 575 5.93 -30.65 -25.69
CA LEU A 575 7.09 -29.77 -25.69
C LEU A 575 7.15 -28.97 -27.00
N LEU A 576 7.50 -27.68 -26.92
CA LEU A 576 7.40 -26.73 -28.03
C LEU A 576 8.04 -27.25 -29.34
N MET A 577 9.22 -27.89 -29.26
CA MET A 577 9.91 -28.49 -30.41
C MET A 577 9.12 -29.59 -31.15
N ARG A 578 8.13 -30.21 -30.51
CA ARG A 578 7.29 -31.28 -31.08
C ARG A 578 5.83 -30.86 -31.28
N MET A 579 5.49 -29.62 -30.93
CA MET A 579 4.13 -29.09 -31.06
C MET A 579 3.83 -28.78 -32.53
N LYS A 580 2.84 -29.47 -33.11
CA LYS A 580 2.39 -29.20 -34.47
C LYS A 580 1.65 -27.86 -34.53
N THR A 581 1.74 -27.15 -35.65
CA THR A 581 1.00 -25.90 -35.87
C THR A 581 -0.52 -26.09 -35.75
N SER A 582 -1.06 -27.27 -36.06
CA SER A 582 -2.47 -27.60 -35.81
C SER A 582 -2.82 -27.63 -34.32
N GLN A 583 -1.98 -28.25 -33.49
CA GLN A 583 -2.14 -28.29 -32.02
C GLN A 583 -2.02 -26.89 -31.38
N TRP A 584 -1.24 -26.00 -31.98
CA TRP A 584 -1.21 -24.58 -31.60
C TRP A 584 -2.53 -23.90 -31.96
N LYS A 585 -2.94 -23.98 -33.24
CA LYS A 585 -4.17 -23.35 -33.76
C LYS A 585 -5.43 -23.82 -33.03
N GLU A 586 -5.66 -25.13 -32.92
CA GLU A 586 -6.80 -25.72 -32.18
C GLU A 586 -6.99 -25.11 -30.78
N VAL A 587 -5.90 -24.86 -30.04
CA VAL A 587 -5.95 -24.29 -28.69
C VAL A 587 -6.15 -22.78 -28.70
N ILE A 588 -5.54 -22.05 -29.64
CA ILE A 588 -5.74 -20.58 -29.76
C ILE A 588 -7.15 -20.27 -30.26
N ASP A 589 -7.61 -20.96 -31.30
CA ASP A 589 -8.88 -20.73 -31.97
C ASP A 589 -10.06 -21.00 -31.01
N LEU A 590 -9.99 -22.07 -30.20
CA LEU A 590 -11.03 -22.33 -29.20
C LEU A 590 -10.86 -21.47 -27.94
N ASN A 591 -9.67 -21.45 -27.32
CA ASN A 591 -9.51 -20.91 -25.96
C ASN A 591 -9.30 -19.39 -25.91
N LEU A 592 -9.00 -18.74 -27.04
CA LEU A 592 -8.79 -17.28 -27.14
C LEU A 592 -9.73 -16.66 -28.18
N THR A 593 -9.71 -17.13 -29.43
CA THR A 593 -10.59 -16.59 -30.49
C THR A 593 -12.07 -16.83 -30.16
N GLY A 594 -12.42 -18.02 -29.66
CA GLY A 594 -13.79 -18.30 -29.22
C GLY A 594 -14.27 -17.44 -28.04
N VAL A 595 -13.36 -17.07 -27.12
CA VAL A 595 -13.66 -16.11 -26.02
C VAL A 595 -13.93 -14.72 -26.59
N PHE A 596 -13.15 -14.29 -27.60
CA PHE A 596 -13.39 -13.05 -28.33
C PHE A 596 -14.76 -13.04 -29.03
N LEU A 597 -15.07 -14.07 -29.82
CA LEU A 597 -16.32 -14.19 -30.57
C LEU A 597 -17.54 -14.15 -29.64
N CYS A 598 -17.55 -15.00 -28.60
CA CYS A 598 -18.66 -15.07 -27.65
C CYS A 598 -18.85 -13.74 -26.91
N THR A 599 -17.75 -13.11 -26.47
CA THR A 599 -17.77 -11.81 -25.78
C THR A 599 -18.30 -10.70 -26.69
N GLN A 600 -17.87 -10.67 -27.96
CA GLN A 600 -18.32 -9.67 -28.92
C GLN A 600 -19.82 -9.81 -29.20
N ALA A 601 -20.31 -11.04 -29.42
CA ALA A 601 -21.71 -11.32 -29.66
C ALA A 601 -22.60 -10.98 -28.44
N ALA A 602 -22.18 -11.33 -27.22
CA ALA A 602 -22.91 -10.97 -26.00
C ALA A 602 -22.89 -9.46 -25.72
N ALA A 603 -21.75 -8.78 -25.95
CA ALA A 603 -21.63 -7.33 -25.77
C ALA A 603 -22.59 -6.55 -26.68
N LYS A 604 -22.85 -6.99 -27.92
CA LYS A 604 -23.88 -6.41 -28.81
C LYS A 604 -25.27 -6.34 -28.14
N ILE A 605 -25.61 -7.30 -27.26
CA ILE A 605 -26.88 -7.36 -26.51
C ILE A 605 -26.79 -6.54 -25.22
N MET A 606 -25.78 -6.81 -24.38
CA MET A 606 -25.61 -6.17 -23.06
C MET A 606 -25.44 -4.64 -23.18
N MET A 607 -24.78 -4.14 -24.23
CA MET A 607 -24.62 -2.69 -24.47
C MET A 607 -25.95 -1.97 -24.69
N LYS A 608 -26.94 -2.63 -25.32
CA LYS A 608 -28.28 -2.07 -25.53
C LYS A 608 -29.04 -2.00 -24.21
N LYS A 609 -28.90 -3.03 -23.36
CA LYS A 609 -29.50 -3.11 -22.03
C LYS A 609 -28.82 -2.21 -20.98
N LYS A 610 -27.56 -1.80 -21.21
CA LYS A 610 -26.69 -1.12 -20.24
C LYS A 610 -26.58 -1.89 -18.91
N LYS A 611 -26.52 -3.22 -19.01
CA LYS A 611 -26.37 -4.16 -17.89
C LYS A 611 -25.89 -5.48 -18.46
N GLY A 612 -24.92 -6.11 -17.80
CA GLY A 612 -24.48 -7.45 -18.13
C GLY A 612 -23.23 -7.87 -17.39
N ARG A 613 -22.91 -9.16 -17.41
CA ARG A 613 -21.69 -9.70 -16.79
C ARG A 613 -21.02 -10.74 -17.69
N ILE A 614 -19.71 -10.66 -17.80
CA ILE A 614 -18.91 -11.56 -18.63
C ILE A 614 -17.79 -12.15 -17.76
N ILE A 615 -17.76 -13.47 -17.66
CA ILE A 615 -16.82 -14.20 -16.80
C ILE A 615 -16.01 -15.15 -17.68
N ASN A 616 -14.71 -14.88 -17.79
CA ASN A 616 -13.79 -15.63 -18.64
C ASN A 616 -12.99 -16.64 -17.80
N ILE A 617 -13.09 -17.93 -18.10
CA ILE A 617 -12.29 -18.95 -17.40
C ILE A 617 -10.89 -19.00 -18.02
N ALA A 618 -9.95 -18.36 -17.31
CA ALA A 618 -8.52 -18.39 -17.58
C ALA A 618 -7.89 -19.69 -17.02
N SER A 619 -6.67 -19.60 -16.48
CA SER A 619 -6.00 -20.66 -15.69
C SER A 619 -4.76 -20.06 -15.01
N VAL A 620 -4.30 -20.64 -13.90
CA VAL A 620 -2.96 -20.33 -13.35
C VAL A 620 -1.83 -20.50 -14.37
N VAL A 621 -1.98 -21.43 -15.32
CA VAL A 621 -1.03 -21.65 -16.41
C VAL A 621 -0.90 -20.41 -17.32
N GLY A 622 -1.93 -19.56 -17.39
CA GLY A 622 -1.86 -18.26 -18.07
C GLY A 622 -1.15 -17.15 -17.27
N LEU A 623 -0.83 -17.39 -15.99
CA LEU A 623 -0.08 -16.47 -15.12
C LEU A 623 1.40 -16.86 -15.01
N THR A 624 1.68 -18.16 -14.83
CA THR A 624 3.05 -18.67 -14.59
C THR A 624 3.67 -19.39 -15.78
N GLY A 625 2.87 -19.78 -16.77
CA GLY A 625 3.24 -20.80 -17.75
C GLY A 625 3.24 -22.22 -17.15
N ASN A 626 3.32 -23.23 -18.02
CA ASN A 626 3.57 -24.62 -17.65
C ASN A 626 4.34 -25.36 -18.76
N VAL A 627 5.19 -26.31 -18.38
CA VAL A 627 6.03 -27.08 -19.32
C VAL A 627 5.15 -27.95 -20.21
N GLY A 628 5.39 -27.90 -21.52
CA GLY A 628 4.58 -28.63 -22.50
C GLY A 628 3.23 -27.98 -22.84
N GLN A 629 2.92 -26.80 -22.28
CA GLN A 629 1.63 -26.14 -22.48
C GLN A 629 1.78 -24.74 -23.12
N ALA A 630 2.72 -24.57 -24.06
CA ALA A 630 3.04 -23.25 -24.64
C ALA A 630 1.82 -22.58 -25.32
N ASN A 631 1.06 -23.35 -26.10
CA ASN A 631 -0.21 -22.96 -26.71
C ASN A 631 -1.28 -22.57 -25.67
N TYR A 632 -1.48 -23.40 -24.64
CA TYR A 632 -2.50 -23.18 -23.61
C TYR A 632 -2.15 -21.99 -22.70
N SER A 633 -0.87 -21.87 -22.32
CA SER A 633 -0.34 -20.72 -21.57
C SER A 633 -0.56 -19.42 -22.34
N ALA A 634 -0.19 -19.39 -23.63
CA ALA A 634 -0.40 -18.23 -24.49
C ALA A 634 -1.89 -17.87 -24.63
N ALA A 635 -2.77 -18.86 -24.85
CA ALA A 635 -4.20 -18.62 -24.96
C ALA A 635 -4.80 -18.06 -23.66
N LYS A 636 -4.54 -18.70 -22.51
CA LYS A 636 -5.11 -18.27 -21.22
C LYS A 636 -4.48 -16.96 -20.70
N ALA A 637 -3.23 -16.66 -21.03
CA ALA A 637 -2.64 -15.32 -20.83
C ALA A 637 -3.31 -14.27 -21.72
N GLY A 638 -3.58 -14.60 -22.99
CA GLY A 638 -4.34 -13.77 -23.92
C GLY A 638 -5.73 -13.42 -23.40
N VAL A 639 -6.45 -14.40 -22.83
CA VAL A 639 -7.77 -14.20 -22.20
C VAL A 639 -7.70 -13.19 -21.04
N ILE A 640 -6.62 -13.19 -20.25
CA ILE A 640 -6.42 -12.20 -19.17
C ILE A 640 -6.20 -10.79 -19.74
N GLY A 641 -5.38 -10.66 -20.78
CA GLY A 641 -5.18 -9.38 -21.47
C GLY A 641 -6.47 -8.84 -22.09
N PHE A 642 -7.20 -9.71 -22.81
CA PHE A 642 -8.50 -9.42 -23.40
C PHE A 642 -9.53 -8.95 -22.37
N THR A 643 -9.69 -9.70 -21.27
CA THR A 643 -10.58 -9.36 -20.15
C THR A 643 -10.35 -7.93 -19.64
N LYS A 644 -9.08 -7.55 -19.43
CA LYS A 644 -8.71 -6.22 -18.91
C LYS A 644 -9.04 -5.08 -19.87
N THR A 645 -8.95 -5.32 -21.19
CA THR A 645 -9.28 -4.32 -22.22
C THR A 645 -10.79 -4.17 -22.35
N VAL A 646 -11.50 -5.29 -22.51
CA VAL A 646 -12.97 -5.36 -22.63
C VAL A 646 -13.65 -4.76 -21.39
N ALA A 647 -13.12 -4.99 -20.19
CA ALA A 647 -13.61 -4.36 -18.97
C ALA A 647 -13.57 -2.82 -19.03
N LYS A 648 -12.49 -2.23 -19.57
CA LYS A 648 -12.36 -0.76 -19.70
C LYS A 648 -13.36 -0.20 -20.72
N GLU A 649 -13.54 -0.88 -21.84
CA GLU A 649 -14.48 -0.46 -22.90
C GLU A 649 -15.93 -0.41 -22.39
N TYR A 650 -16.39 -1.49 -21.74
CA TYR A 650 -17.80 -1.66 -21.42
C TYR A 650 -18.21 -1.22 -19.99
N SER A 651 -17.27 -0.82 -19.13
CA SER A 651 -17.60 -0.28 -17.79
C SER A 651 -18.54 0.94 -17.85
N SER A 652 -18.39 1.80 -18.87
CA SER A 652 -19.29 2.94 -19.11
C SER A 652 -20.75 2.57 -19.40
N ARG A 653 -21.00 1.29 -19.72
CA ARG A 653 -22.32 0.70 -19.98
C ARG A 653 -22.78 -0.23 -18.85
N ASN A 654 -22.15 -0.17 -17.68
CA ASN A 654 -22.47 -1.00 -16.52
C ASN A 654 -22.42 -2.52 -16.84
N ILE A 655 -21.33 -2.92 -17.52
CA ILE A 655 -21.03 -4.31 -17.86
C ILE A 655 -19.74 -4.71 -17.12
N ASN A 656 -19.84 -5.70 -16.23
CA ASN A 656 -18.71 -6.23 -15.49
C ASN A 656 -18.00 -7.32 -16.29
N VAL A 657 -16.68 -7.23 -16.45
CA VAL A 657 -15.90 -8.25 -17.19
C VAL A 657 -14.70 -8.69 -16.37
N ASN A 658 -14.67 -9.96 -15.96
CA ASN A 658 -13.64 -10.51 -15.08
C ASN A 658 -13.14 -11.87 -15.57
N ALA A 659 -11.95 -12.26 -15.10
CA ALA A 659 -11.39 -13.57 -15.34
C ALA A 659 -11.31 -14.37 -14.03
N VAL A 660 -11.66 -15.65 -14.09
CA VAL A 660 -11.37 -16.62 -13.02
C VAL A 660 -10.21 -17.49 -13.50
N ALA A 661 -9.19 -17.69 -12.67
CA ALA A 661 -8.00 -18.47 -12.99
C ALA A 661 -7.90 -19.70 -12.07
N PRO A 662 -8.50 -20.84 -12.44
CA PRO A 662 -8.39 -22.06 -11.64
C PRO A 662 -6.97 -22.65 -11.67
N GLY A 663 -6.61 -23.29 -10.55
CA GLY A 663 -5.48 -24.22 -10.45
C GLY A 663 -5.81 -25.60 -11.02
N PHE A 664 -5.27 -26.66 -10.41
CA PHE A 664 -5.67 -28.02 -10.74
C PHE A 664 -7.02 -28.39 -10.10
N ILE A 665 -8.01 -28.65 -10.95
CA ILE A 665 -9.39 -29.00 -10.57
C ILE A 665 -9.69 -30.45 -10.96
N ALA A 666 -10.29 -31.21 -10.04
CA ALA A 666 -10.70 -32.59 -10.26
C ALA A 666 -11.68 -32.68 -11.45
N SER A 667 -11.27 -33.36 -12.52
CA SER A 667 -12.03 -33.44 -13.77
C SER A 667 -11.51 -34.56 -14.68
N ASP A 668 -12.27 -34.91 -15.73
CA ASP A 668 -11.87 -35.84 -16.80
C ASP A 668 -10.55 -35.47 -17.52
N MET A 669 -10.05 -34.25 -17.30
CA MET A 669 -8.80 -33.75 -17.85
C MET A 669 -7.62 -34.04 -16.89
N THR A 670 -7.82 -33.94 -15.58
CA THR A 670 -6.78 -34.23 -14.58
C THR A 670 -6.72 -35.71 -14.22
N SER A 671 -7.83 -36.45 -14.28
CA SER A 671 -7.87 -37.91 -14.02
C SER A 671 -7.10 -38.77 -15.03
N LYS A 672 -6.58 -38.15 -16.11
CA LYS A 672 -5.72 -38.77 -17.12
C LYS A 672 -4.22 -38.63 -16.81
N LEU A 673 -3.87 -37.94 -15.73
CA LEU A 673 -2.50 -37.81 -15.24
C LEU A 673 -2.19 -39.04 -14.38
N GLY A 674 -1.05 -39.70 -14.61
CA GLY A 674 -0.65 -40.86 -13.81
C GLY A 674 -0.33 -40.50 -12.36
N ALA A 675 -0.42 -41.48 -11.46
CA ALA A 675 -0.26 -41.29 -10.00
C ALA A 675 1.04 -40.56 -9.60
N ASP A 676 2.15 -40.77 -10.32
CA ASP A 676 3.42 -40.06 -10.09
C ASP A 676 3.37 -38.56 -10.39
N ILE A 677 2.49 -38.15 -11.32
CA ILE A 677 2.26 -36.75 -11.68
C ILE A 677 1.29 -36.13 -10.68
N GLU A 678 0.21 -36.85 -10.33
CA GLU A 678 -0.75 -36.46 -9.31
C GLU A 678 -0.06 -36.17 -7.97
N LYS A 679 0.81 -37.07 -7.48
CA LYS A 679 1.57 -36.85 -6.26
C LYS A 679 2.42 -35.57 -6.32
N LYS A 680 3.12 -35.32 -7.43
CA LYS A 680 3.93 -34.10 -7.63
C LYS A 680 3.07 -32.83 -7.68
N ILE A 681 1.85 -32.91 -8.21
CA ILE A 681 0.91 -31.79 -8.19
C ILE A 681 0.47 -31.51 -6.75
N LEU A 682 0.10 -32.53 -5.99
CA LEU A 682 -0.31 -32.39 -4.59
C LEU A 682 0.82 -31.87 -3.68
N GLU A 683 2.08 -32.15 -3.99
CA GLU A 683 3.26 -31.55 -3.34
C GLU A 683 3.44 -30.06 -3.66
N ILE A 684 2.92 -29.57 -4.79
CA ILE A 684 3.02 -28.16 -5.23
C ILE A 684 1.82 -27.32 -4.79
N VAL A 685 0.66 -27.92 -4.53
CA VAL A 685 -0.56 -27.22 -4.05
C VAL A 685 -0.51 -27.08 -2.52
N PRO A 686 -0.40 -25.87 -1.93
CA PRO A 686 -0.31 -25.71 -0.47
C PRO A 686 -1.49 -26.26 0.33
N LEU A 687 -2.71 -26.27 -0.23
CA LEU A 687 -3.87 -26.92 0.41
C LEU A 687 -3.88 -28.46 0.29
N GLY A 688 -2.89 -29.07 -0.35
CA GLY A 688 -2.68 -30.54 -0.37
C GLY A 688 -3.78 -31.34 -1.08
N ARG A 689 -4.62 -30.71 -1.90
CA ARG A 689 -5.73 -31.34 -2.63
C ARG A 689 -6.01 -30.64 -3.96
N TYR A 690 -6.68 -31.35 -4.87
CA TYR A 690 -7.34 -30.71 -6.00
C TYR A 690 -8.51 -29.82 -5.55
N GLY A 691 -8.74 -28.74 -6.28
CA GLY A 691 -10.02 -28.02 -6.21
C GLY A 691 -11.13 -28.86 -6.86
N GLN A 692 -12.38 -28.62 -6.46
CA GLN A 692 -13.56 -29.25 -7.06
C GLN A 692 -14.23 -28.31 -8.08
N PRO A 693 -14.89 -28.84 -9.13
CA PRO A 693 -15.65 -28.03 -10.09
C PRO A 693 -16.65 -27.07 -9.42
N GLU A 694 -17.25 -27.49 -8.31
CA GLU A 694 -18.23 -26.75 -7.51
C GLU A 694 -17.62 -25.53 -6.81
N GLU A 695 -16.33 -25.58 -6.45
CA GLU A 695 -15.62 -24.44 -5.86
C GLU A 695 -15.38 -23.33 -6.89
N VAL A 696 -15.07 -23.71 -8.13
CA VAL A 696 -15.02 -22.77 -9.26
C VAL A 696 -16.42 -22.23 -9.57
N ALA A 697 -17.44 -23.08 -9.53
CA ALA A 697 -18.83 -22.68 -9.73
C ALA A 697 -19.30 -21.64 -8.69
N GLY A 698 -19.01 -21.83 -7.40
CA GLY A 698 -19.37 -20.86 -6.35
C GLY A 698 -18.73 -19.48 -6.52
N LEU A 699 -17.47 -19.42 -7.00
CA LEU A 699 -16.83 -18.14 -7.33
C LEU A 699 -17.47 -17.48 -8.57
N VAL A 700 -17.84 -18.27 -9.58
CA VAL A 700 -18.54 -17.79 -10.78
C VAL A 700 -19.95 -17.30 -10.43
N GLU A 701 -20.68 -18.00 -9.55
CA GLU A 701 -22.00 -17.60 -9.03
C GLU A 701 -21.95 -16.27 -8.28
N PHE A 702 -20.98 -16.10 -7.39
CA PHE A 702 -20.72 -14.81 -6.74
C PHE A 702 -20.49 -13.70 -7.77
N LEU A 703 -19.65 -13.92 -8.77
CA LEU A 703 -19.37 -12.93 -9.82
C LEU A 703 -20.57 -12.66 -10.74
N ALA A 704 -21.47 -13.64 -10.94
CA ALA A 704 -22.62 -13.56 -11.84
C ALA A 704 -23.85 -12.93 -11.17
N LEU A 705 -24.17 -13.32 -9.94
CA LEU A 705 -25.48 -13.04 -9.33
C LEU A 705 -25.39 -12.08 -8.13
N ASN A 706 -24.27 -12.06 -7.41
CA ASN A 706 -24.18 -11.26 -6.18
C ASN A 706 -24.14 -9.74 -6.49
N PRO A 707 -24.97 -8.91 -5.82
CA PRO A 707 -24.94 -7.46 -5.97
C PRO A 707 -23.56 -6.83 -5.67
N ALA A 708 -22.84 -7.34 -4.66
CA ALA A 708 -21.52 -6.83 -4.29
C ALA A 708 -20.47 -7.00 -5.40
N ALA A 709 -20.61 -8.03 -6.24
CA ALA A 709 -19.74 -8.20 -7.40
C ALA A 709 -19.98 -7.16 -8.51
N GLY A 710 -21.01 -6.32 -8.43
CA GLY A 710 -21.27 -5.23 -9.37
C GLY A 710 -20.16 -4.15 -9.41
N TYR A 711 -19.33 -4.08 -8.36
CA TYR A 711 -18.15 -3.18 -8.33
C TYR A 711 -16.84 -3.88 -8.73
N ILE A 712 -16.89 -5.14 -9.17
CA ILE A 712 -15.72 -5.92 -9.58
C ILE A 712 -15.67 -5.94 -11.12
N THR A 713 -14.62 -5.38 -11.71
CA THR A 713 -14.38 -5.44 -13.17
C THR A 713 -12.88 -5.37 -13.47
N GLY A 714 -12.45 -5.99 -14.58
CA GLY A 714 -11.07 -6.08 -15.03
C GLY A 714 -10.14 -6.94 -14.15
N GLN A 715 -10.69 -7.69 -13.19
CA GLN A 715 -9.91 -8.48 -12.24
C GLN A 715 -9.61 -9.89 -12.75
N VAL A 716 -8.55 -10.48 -12.21
CA VAL A 716 -8.21 -11.91 -12.36
C VAL A 716 -8.25 -12.54 -10.97
N LEU A 717 -9.24 -13.38 -10.70
CA LEU A 717 -9.44 -14.02 -9.41
C LEU A 717 -8.90 -15.46 -9.48
N THR A 718 -7.84 -15.75 -8.74
CA THR A 718 -7.24 -17.10 -8.68
C THR A 718 -7.98 -18.02 -7.71
N ILE A 719 -8.15 -19.27 -8.11
CA ILE A 719 -8.73 -20.33 -7.26
C ILE A 719 -7.94 -21.63 -7.46
N ASP A 720 -6.82 -21.75 -6.76
CA ASP A 720 -5.75 -22.70 -7.07
C ASP A 720 -5.15 -23.41 -5.86
N GLY A 721 -5.74 -23.26 -4.68
CA GLY A 721 -5.22 -23.83 -3.44
C GLY A 721 -3.87 -23.26 -2.99
N GLY A 722 -3.45 -22.11 -3.51
CA GLY A 722 -2.20 -21.40 -3.15
C GLY A 722 -1.02 -21.64 -4.09
N MET A 723 -1.21 -22.28 -5.24
CA MET A 723 -0.12 -22.55 -6.20
C MET A 723 0.59 -21.27 -6.68
N VAL A 724 -0.18 -20.21 -6.98
CA VAL A 724 0.32 -18.95 -7.54
C VAL A 724 0.10 -17.80 -6.56
N ILE A 725 0.92 -17.80 -5.51
CA ILE A 725 1.10 -16.62 -4.65
C ILE A 725 2.15 -15.73 -5.31
N TYR A 726 1.74 -14.54 -5.77
CA TYR A 726 2.68 -13.55 -6.34
C TYR A 726 3.61 -12.97 -5.27
N VAL A 727 4.71 -13.67 -5.02
CA VAL A 727 5.89 -13.12 -4.31
C VAL A 727 6.91 -12.71 -5.38
N PHE A 728 7.36 -11.45 -5.33
CA PHE A 728 8.45 -10.95 -6.19
C PHE A 728 9.79 -11.63 -5.83
N GLY A 729 10.02 -12.86 -6.30
CA GLY A 729 11.10 -13.73 -5.80
C GLY A 729 12.21 -14.10 -6.80
N ASN A 730 11.90 -14.33 -8.08
CA ASN A 730 12.84 -15.06 -8.96
C ASN A 730 13.80 -14.19 -9.79
N GLY A 731 13.65 -12.86 -9.79
CA GLY A 731 14.60 -11.94 -10.43
C GLY A 731 15.88 -11.67 -9.63
N ALA A 732 15.93 -12.08 -8.36
CA ALA A 732 17.01 -11.73 -7.45
C ALA A 732 18.31 -12.53 -7.69
N VAL A 733 18.21 -13.79 -8.15
CA VAL A 733 19.35 -14.72 -8.20
C VAL A 733 20.42 -14.31 -9.21
N SER A 734 20.02 -13.78 -10.37
CA SER A 734 20.95 -13.28 -11.41
C SER A 734 21.63 -11.98 -11.00
N ILE A 735 20.92 -11.09 -10.30
CA ILE A 735 21.45 -9.80 -9.83
C ILE A 735 22.41 -9.99 -8.65
N LEU A 736 22.11 -10.91 -7.74
CA LEU A 736 22.96 -11.21 -6.58
C LEU A 736 24.35 -11.71 -7.00
N GLY A 737 24.44 -12.56 -8.04
CA GLY A 737 25.72 -13.03 -8.58
C GLY A 737 26.60 -11.89 -9.13
N ILE A 738 25.98 -10.92 -9.81
CA ILE A 738 26.70 -9.75 -10.37
C ILE A 738 27.15 -8.80 -9.25
N LEU A 739 26.32 -8.58 -8.23
CA LEU A 739 26.66 -7.72 -7.09
C LEU A 739 27.79 -8.30 -6.22
N VAL A 740 27.79 -9.62 -5.97
CA VAL A 740 28.87 -10.28 -5.21
C VAL A 740 30.21 -10.18 -5.96
N LEU A 741 30.23 -10.32 -7.28
CA LEU A 741 31.42 -10.10 -8.10
C LEU A 741 31.93 -8.65 -8.05
N ALA A 742 31.02 -7.67 -8.05
CA ALA A 742 31.36 -6.25 -7.92
C ALA A 742 31.94 -5.91 -6.53
N GLU A 743 31.37 -6.44 -5.45
CA GLU A 743 31.86 -6.22 -4.09
C GLU A 743 33.24 -6.85 -3.84
N ILE A 744 33.48 -8.09 -4.30
CA ILE A 744 34.80 -8.73 -4.20
C ILE A 744 35.87 -7.90 -4.93
N THR A 745 35.58 -7.44 -6.15
CA THR A 745 36.50 -6.62 -6.93
C THR A 745 36.82 -5.29 -6.22
N THR A 746 35.81 -4.67 -5.62
CA THR A 746 35.92 -3.40 -4.87
C THR A 746 36.69 -3.58 -3.54
N LEU A 747 36.49 -4.71 -2.85
CA LEU A 747 37.20 -5.06 -1.62
C LEU A 747 38.70 -5.27 -1.90
N CYS A 748 39.03 -5.93 -3.02
CA CYS A 748 40.41 -6.10 -3.49
C CYS A 748 41.08 -4.77 -3.86
N GLN A 749 40.38 -3.85 -4.55
CA GLN A 749 40.91 -2.52 -4.86
C GLN A 749 41.14 -1.67 -3.60
N ASN A 750 40.20 -1.69 -2.65
CA ASN A 750 40.31 -0.93 -1.40
C ASN A 750 41.43 -1.44 -0.48
N THR A 751 41.64 -2.76 -0.41
CA THR A 751 42.75 -3.35 0.35
C THR A 751 44.11 -3.03 -0.28
N TRP A 752 44.22 -3.00 -1.61
CA TRP A 752 45.44 -2.58 -2.31
C TRP A 752 45.74 -1.08 -2.12
N SER A 753 44.72 -0.23 -2.12
CA SER A 753 44.84 1.21 -1.82
C SER A 753 45.30 1.46 -0.37
N LEU A 754 44.69 0.77 0.60
CA LEU A 754 45.03 0.89 2.03
C LEU A 754 46.47 0.45 2.33
N ALA A 755 46.98 -0.57 1.65
CA ALA A 755 48.37 -1.03 1.79
C ALA A 755 49.39 -0.01 1.26
N ARG A 756 49.02 0.86 0.32
CA ARG A 756 49.91 1.83 -0.32
C ARG A 756 50.05 3.16 0.44
N HIS A 757 49.05 3.50 1.26
CA HIS A 757 48.94 4.84 1.88
C HIS A 757 49.17 4.91 3.39
N ARG A 758 49.49 3.79 4.06
CA ARG A 758 49.90 3.81 5.47
C ARG A 758 51.16 2.98 5.67
N LYS A 759 52.12 3.48 6.46
CA LYS A 759 53.25 2.71 7.00
C LYS A 759 52.74 1.67 8.01
N VAL A 760 52.05 0.64 7.51
CA VAL A 760 51.65 -0.52 8.30
C VAL A 760 52.86 -1.45 8.42
N ASP A 761 53.07 -1.98 9.62
CA ASP A 761 54.10 -2.97 9.96
C ASP A 761 54.26 -4.03 8.84
N SER A 762 55.43 -4.03 8.21
CA SER A 762 55.70 -4.76 6.96
C SER A 762 55.51 -6.27 7.11
N LYS A 763 55.65 -6.80 8.33
CA LYS A 763 55.44 -8.22 8.63
C LYS A 763 53.96 -8.65 8.59
N LYS A 764 53.01 -7.74 8.84
CA LYS A 764 51.57 -8.05 8.75
C LYS A 764 51.03 -7.90 7.33
N ALA A 765 51.50 -6.88 6.59
CA ALA A 765 51.17 -6.73 5.17
C ALA A 765 51.71 -7.92 4.35
N ALA A 766 52.95 -8.38 4.63
CA ALA A 766 53.53 -9.55 3.97
C ALA A 766 52.68 -10.82 4.15
N LYS A 767 52.18 -11.13 5.36
CA LYS A 767 51.32 -12.30 5.58
C LYS A 767 49.98 -12.25 4.84
N VAL A 768 49.37 -11.07 4.72
CA VAL A 768 48.16 -10.89 3.90
C VAL A 768 48.49 -11.05 2.41
N TYR A 769 49.67 -10.62 1.97
CA TYR A 769 50.15 -10.81 0.61
C TYR A 769 50.47 -12.28 0.30
N GLU A 770 51.11 -13.03 1.21
CA GLU A 770 51.30 -14.49 1.10
C GLU A 770 49.98 -15.26 1.05
N PHE A 771 48.97 -14.81 1.79
CA PHE A 771 47.64 -15.42 1.80
C PHE A 771 46.84 -15.16 0.51
N LEU A 772 46.94 -13.94 -0.06
CA LEU A 772 46.18 -13.53 -1.25
C LEU A 772 46.92 -13.80 -2.57
N SER A 773 48.25 -13.87 -2.57
CA SER A 773 49.08 -14.09 -3.77
C SER A 773 48.68 -15.36 -4.56
N PRO A 774 48.43 -16.54 -3.93
CA PRO A 774 47.95 -17.72 -4.65
C PRO A 774 46.58 -17.51 -5.32
N ILE A 775 45.70 -16.73 -4.70
CA ILE A 775 44.36 -16.42 -5.23
C ILE A 775 44.49 -15.46 -6.42
N PHE A 776 45.33 -14.44 -6.32
CA PHE A 776 45.64 -13.54 -7.44
C PHE A 776 46.36 -14.24 -8.59
N TYR A 777 47.31 -15.13 -8.32
CA TYR A 777 48.03 -15.89 -9.34
C TYR A 777 47.12 -16.90 -10.04
N ALA A 778 46.25 -17.58 -9.29
CA ALA A 778 45.22 -18.48 -9.85
C ALA A 778 44.17 -17.70 -10.67
N TYR A 779 43.69 -16.56 -10.18
CA TYR A 779 42.78 -15.69 -10.95
C TYR A 779 43.46 -15.17 -12.22
N TYR A 780 44.71 -14.71 -12.14
CA TYR A 780 45.46 -14.19 -13.28
C TYR A 780 45.78 -15.28 -14.31
N THR A 781 46.16 -16.50 -13.89
CA THR A 781 46.38 -17.63 -14.82
C THR A 781 45.07 -18.18 -15.37
N MET A 782 43.96 -18.19 -14.62
CA MET A 782 42.63 -18.54 -15.14
C MET A 782 42.14 -17.51 -16.18
N VAL A 783 42.22 -16.22 -15.86
CA VAL A 783 41.84 -15.14 -16.79
C VAL A 783 42.75 -15.14 -18.02
N ARG A 784 44.07 -15.24 -17.86
CA ARG A 784 45.02 -15.21 -18.99
C ARG A 784 45.00 -16.51 -19.81
N GLY A 785 44.72 -17.65 -19.19
CA GLY A 785 44.59 -18.96 -19.86
C GLY A 785 43.26 -19.13 -20.60
N ILE A 786 42.16 -18.52 -20.14
CA ILE A 786 40.85 -18.60 -20.80
C ILE A 786 40.64 -17.44 -21.78
N LEU A 787 40.86 -16.19 -21.37
CA LEU A 787 40.65 -15.03 -22.25
C LEU A 787 41.82 -14.80 -23.22
N GLY A 788 43.05 -15.17 -22.89
CA GLY A 788 44.21 -14.98 -23.78
C GLY A 788 44.04 -15.63 -25.16
N PRO A 789 43.73 -16.94 -25.24
CA PRO A 789 43.46 -17.62 -26.51
C PRO A 789 42.21 -17.08 -27.22
N LEU A 790 41.15 -16.77 -26.47
CA LEU A 790 39.89 -16.23 -27.03
C LEU A 790 40.07 -14.84 -27.67
N PHE A 791 40.92 -13.98 -27.10
CA PHE A 791 41.21 -12.66 -27.65
C PHE A 791 42.13 -12.75 -28.88
N ALA A 792 43.17 -13.58 -28.82
CA ALA A 792 44.09 -13.81 -29.93
C ALA A 792 43.36 -14.41 -31.16
N TYR A 793 42.51 -15.42 -30.94
CA TYR A 793 41.74 -16.06 -32.01
C TYR A 793 40.74 -15.10 -32.65
N LYS A 794 40.04 -14.27 -31.86
CA LYS A 794 39.06 -13.32 -32.41
C LYS A 794 39.66 -12.10 -33.11
N ILE A 795 40.81 -11.56 -32.66
CA ILE A 795 41.48 -10.48 -33.39
C ILE A 795 42.01 -11.01 -34.75
N GLY A 796 42.55 -12.24 -34.78
CA GLY A 796 42.96 -12.88 -36.04
C GLY A 796 41.80 -13.06 -37.02
N VAL A 797 40.65 -13.57 -36.56
CA VAL A 797 39.46 -13.74 -37.42
C VAL A 797 38.90 -12.39 -37.89
N PHE A 798 38.87 -11.36 -37.03
CA PHE A 798 38.32 -10.04 -37.39
C PHE A 798 39.13 -9.30 -38.46
N PHE A 799 40.46 -9.50 -38.51
CA PHE A 799 41.29 -9.00 -39.61
C PHE A 799 41.24 -9.87 -40.87
N ALA A 800 40.94 -11.17 -40.75
CA ALA A 800 40.85 -12.09 -41.89
C ALA A 800 39.51 -12.03 -42.65
N SER A 801 38.42 -11.55 -42.04
CA SER A 801 37.09 -11.52 -42.64
C SER A 801 36.64 -10.13 -43.10
N GLY A 802 37.57 -9.27 -43.50
CA GLY A 802 37.30 -7.96 -44.09
C GLY A 802 36.87 -8.02 -45.56
N MET A 803 35.84 -8.81 -45.91
CA MET A 803 35.11 -8.73 -47.19
C MET A 803 33.90 -9.71 -47.24
N ALA A 804 32.74 -9.26 -46.78
CA ALA A 804 31.38 -9.66 -47.21
C ALA A 804 30.37 -9.08 -46.20
N GLY A 805 29.35 -8.37 -46.67
CA GLY A 805 28.33 -7.80 -45.78
C GLY A 805 27.21 -8.79 -45.50
N ASP A 806 26.89 -8.98 -44.22
CA ASP A 806 25.51 -9.22 -43.74
C ASP A 806 25.42 -8.95 -42.23
N LEU A 807 24.38 -8.21 -41.81
CA LEU A 807 24.19 -7.84 -40.40
C LEU A 807 23.51 -8.98 -39.62
N ILE A 808 24.25 -9.64 -38.72
CA ILE A 808 23.66 -10.57 -37.75
C ILE A 808 22.88 -9.78 -36.69
N PRO A 809 21.57 -10.03 -36.48
CA PRO A 809 20.75 -9.23 -35.58
C PRO A 809 21.07 -9.47 -34.09
N LEU A 810 20.98 -8.38 -33.31
CA LEU A 810 21.44 -8.27 -31.92
C LEU A 810 20.90 -9.36 -30.96
N TRP A 811 19.70 -9.89 -31.22
CA TRP A 811 19.08 -10.94 -30.40
C TRP A 811 19.80 -12.29 -30.49
N ALA A 812 20.43 -12.60 -31.63
CA ALA A 812 21.23 -13.80 -31.81
C ALA A 812 22.50 -13.74 -30.97
N TRP A 813 23.15 -12.56 -30.92
CA TRP A 813 24.29 -12.27 -30.05
C TRP A 813 23.95 -12.42 -28.57
N ILE A 814 22.81 -11.87 -28.13
CA ILE A 814 22.33 -11.97 -26.74
C ILE A 814 22.07 -13.44 -26.37
N SER A 815 21.40 -14.20 -27.23
CA SER A 815 21.13 -15.63 -26.99
C SER A 815 22.42 -16.46 -26.89
N TRP A 816 23.41 -16.18 -27.75
CA TRP A 816 24.72 -16.83 -27.69
C TRP A 816 25.50 -16.49 -26.40
N MET A 817 25.47 -15.23 -25.95
CA MET A 817 26.09 -14.85 -24.67
C MET A 817 25.44 -15.53 -23.47
N VAL A 818 24.10 -15.65 -23.44
CA VAL A 818 23.39 -16.32 -22.33
C VAL A 818 23.80 -17.80 -22.22
N VAL A 819 23.92 -18.52 -23.35
CA VAL A 819 24.37 -19.93 -23.35
C VAL A 819 25.82 -20.06 -22.87
N ILE A 820 26.72 -19.18 -23.30
CA ILE A 820 28.13 -19.20 -22.89
C ILE A 820 28.29 -18.89 -21.39
N VAL A 821 27.60 -17.85 -20.88
CA VAL A 821 27.64 -17.49 -19.45
C VAL A 821 27.07 -18.61 -18.58
N SER A 822 26.03 -19.31 -19.04
CA SER A 822 25.45 -20.45 -18.32
C SER A 822 26.45 -21.61 -18.19
N SER A 823 27.10 -22.00 -19.28
CA SER A 823 28.08 -23.11 -19.31
C SER A 823 29.35 -22.80 -18.50
N ILE A 824 29.78 -21.52 -18.49
CA ILE A 824 30.90 -21.06 -17.66
C ILE A 824 30.51 -21.09 -16.17
N GLY A 825 29.28 -20.69 -15.81
CA GLY A 825 28.79 -20.72 -14.43
C GLY A 825 28.78 -22.12 -13.80
N VAL A 826 28.36 -23.14 -14.56
CA VAL A 826 28.38 -24.55 -14.10
C VAL A 826 29.81 -25.04 -13.86
N SER A 827 30.75 -24.72 -14.76
CA SER A 827 32.17 -25.06 -14.61
C SER A 827 32.80 -24.40 -13.38
N ILE A 828 32.48 -23.13 -13.10
CA ILE A 828 32.94 -22.40 -11.91
C ILE A 828 32.42 -23.04 -10.63
N LEU A 829 31.13 -23.40 -10.57
CA LEU A 829 30.53 -24.10 -9.43
C LEU A 829 31.19 -25.46 -9.14
N TRP A 830 31.55 -26.21 -10.17
CA TRP A 830 32.24 -27.49 -10.02
C TRP A 830 33.67 -27.31 -9.47
N ILE A 831 34.42 -26.35 -10.00
CA ILE A 831 35.79 -26.03 -9.54
C ILE A 831 35.77 -25.50 -8.09
N MET A 832 34.81 -24.64 -7.73
CA MET A 832 34.66 -24.13 -6.36
C MET A 832 34.35 -25.26 -5.35
N ASN A 833 33.53 -26.23 -5.70
CA ASN A 833 33.27 -27.40 -4.85
C ASN A 833 34.51 -28.28 -4.67
N LEU A 834 35.29 -28.49 -5.73
CA LEU A 834 36.56 -29.24 -5.64
C LEU A 834 37.58 -28.52 -4.74
N TRP A 835 37.66 -27.18 -4.83
CA TRP A 835 38.50 -26.36 -3.95
C TRP A 835 38.04 -26.38 -2.48
N LEU A 836 36.74 -26.30 -2.22
CA LEU A 836 36.19 -26.39 -0.86
C LEU A 836 36.46 -27.75 -0.21
N ALA A 837 36.46 -28.84 -0.98
CA ALA A 837 36.85 -30.16 -0.49
C ALA A 837 38.32 -30.21 -0.05
N LEU A 838 39.24 -29.70 -0.87
CA LEU A 838 40.67 -29.61 -0.55
C LEU A 838 40.95 -28.66 0.64
N TYR A 839 40.16 -27.61 0.81
CA TYR A 839 40.30 -26.67 1.93
C TYR A 839 39.84 -27.28 3.27
N ARG A 840 38.81 -28.14 3.28
CA ARG A 840 38.39 -28.90 4.48
C ARG A 840 39.49 -29.84 4.98
N GLU A 841 40.19 -30.52 4.08
CA GLU A 841 41.36 -31.36 4.42
C GLU A 841 42.47 -30.54 5.09
N ARG A 842 42.76 -29.34 4.58
CA ARG A 842 43.81 -28.47 5.12
C ARG A 842 43.46 -27.90 6.50
N ILE A 843 42.20 -27.50 6.71
CA ILE A 843 41.71 -27.06 8.03
C ILE A 843 41.78 -28.20 9.05
N LYS A 844 41.42 -29.44 8.69
CA LYS A 844 41.56 -30.59 9.58
C LYS A 844 43.01 -30.82 10.03
N LYS A 845 44.00 -30.62 9.15
CA LYS A 845 45.43 -30.77 9.48
C LYS A 845 45.94 -29.65 10.41
N GLU A 846 45.51 -28.42 10.24
CA GLU A 846 45.90 -27.31 11.12
C GLU A 846 45.21 -27.39 12.50
N VAL A 847 43.93 -27.77 12.57
CA VAL A 847 43.23 -27.97 13.86
C VAL A 847 43.90 -29.07 14.69
N LYS A 848 44.36 -30.16 14.05
CA LYS A 848 45.10 -31.26 14.70
C LYS A 848 46.56 -30.92 15.06
N LYS A 849 46.97 -29.66 14.83
CA LYS A 849 48.29 -29.10 15.18
C LYS A 849 48.19 -28.05 16.30
N ILE A 850 46.95 -27.71 16.69
CA ILE A 850 46.57 -26.75 17.72
C ILE A 850 45.96 -27.47 18.94
N SER A 851 45.48 -28.71 18.75
CA SER A 851 45.27 -29.73 19.80
C SER A 851 46.55 -30.52 20.09
#